data_AF-A0A413RY37-F1
#
_entry.id   AF-A0A413RY37-F1
#
_cell.length_a   1.000
_cell.length_b   1.000
_cell.length_c   1.000
_cell.angle_alpha   90.00
_cell.angle_beta   90.00
_cell.angle_gamma   90.00
#
_symmetry.space_group_name_H-M   'P 1'
#
loop_
_entity.id
_entity.type
_entity.pdbx_description
1 polymer ?
#
loop_
_entity_poly.entity_id
_entity_poly.type
_entity_poly.pdbx_seq_one_letter_code
_entity_poly.pdbx_strand_id
1 'polypeptide(L)'
;MIFERYEIATSRIREIINEDTVSEPFKSFFCKASEFICKIDDLNSIIKSGEINDFSLDRLKELNKSLFEEIYSENYEESFANPEYAVKTLGEEYGKILCYIYTKNRGMIRNVYMGRLEEVVLQMELFTQIYNYFEDVEQLEYDNVYETVYSYEKDNTEIFTDLMIEDRINPDNKFAVDIVMNSDLNDLRYLYKYGEHVGFNELKMAKFLNSLSQEEIDRLAKVYTEGYRIGFINTGKDISKKGTVDIRYSLGFERIIRSAIFNFKKMGLEPVIYQVGYTTTSPNRQYAYDHRYDDALYLDKAYIKRKLEVSRHAYESRKQLAGKMAGPAVIEIFGETPFEPENKKQAYALSEEQQKLKSEYITEYQTMVQEYIKGDERSFTIIAFPIPEFGDDFEQMFKETVKINTLDSEIYGKVQQNIIDALDQAEYVKVLGKGDNKTNMKVQMHDLKNPLKETNFENCLADVNIPLGEVFTSPKLKGTEGILHVSQVYLNDLKYNDLQITFEDGKIKDYTCKNFDTEEENKKFIKQNVMFNHETLPIGEFAIGTNTTAYMVAKKYHVVYKLPILIVEKMGPHFAVGDTCYSFEEDIKTYNPDGKEIVARENEVSALRKTDIRKAYFGCHTDITMPYDELGEITAVRKDGSEITIIKDGRFVLEGTELLNEPLEEI
;
A
#
# COMPACT_ATOMS: atom_id res chain seq x y z
N MET A 1 16.24 12.81 32.76
CA MET A 1 17.25 12.43 31.75
C MET A 1 16.82 12.81 30.34
N ILE A 2 15.72 12.32 29.77
CA ILE A 2 15.31 12.70 28.38
C ILE A 2 15.02 14.20 28.26
N PHE A 3 14.27 14.80 29.19
CA PHE A 3 13.96 16.23 29.14
C PHE A 3 15.20 17.13 29.24
N GLU A 4 16.18 16.75 30.07
CA GLU A 4 17.46 17.46 30.19
C GLU A 4 18.27 17.37 28.90
N ARG A 5 18.35 16.18 28.27
CA ARG A 5 18.96 16.01 26.94
C ARG A 5 18.27 16.87 25.88
N TYR A 6 16.94 16.94 25.92
CA TYR A 6 16.15 17.80 25.04
C TYR A 6 16.49 19.28 25.21
N GLU A 7 16.54 19.79 26.44
CA GLU A 7 16.89 21.19 26.72
C GLU A 7 18.33 21.51 26.27
N ILE A 8 19.27 20.59 26.48
CA ILE A 8 20.67 20.76 26.03
C ILE A 8 20.73 20.80 24.50
N ALA A 9 20.10 19.85 23.81
CA ALA A 9 20.13 19.76 22.36
C ALA A 9 19.45 20.98 21.69
N THR A 10 18.27 21.36 22.18
CA THR A 10 17.56 22.55 21.67
C THR A 10 18.34 23.85 21.90
N SER A 11 18.96 24.01 23.08
CA SER A 11 19.84 25.16 23.35
C SER A 11 21.00 25.22 22.36
N ARG A 12 21.70 24.10 22.13
CA ARG A 12 22.82 24.05 21.19
C ARG A 12 22.38 24.36 19.77
N ILE A 13 21.27 23.78 19.30
CA ILE A 13 20.76 23.99 17.94
C ILE A 13 20.35 25.45 17.71
N ARG A 14 19.84 26.13 18.74
CA ARG A 14 19.51 27.57 18.64
C ARG A 14 20.76 28.44 18.46
N GLU A 15 21.90 28.03 19.01
CA GLU A 15 23.18 28.74 18.84
C GLU A 15 23.69 28.64 17.39
N ILE A 16 23.57 27.45 16.77
CA ILE A 16 24.04 27.16 15.41
C ILE A 16 23.55 28.20 14.38
N ILE A 17 22.32 28.70 14.53
CA ILE A 17 21.71 29.69 13.62
C ILE A 17 22.57 30.95 13.47
N ASN A 18 23.26 31.35 14.54
CA ASN A 18 24.04 32.60 14.60
C ASN A 18 25.55 32.38 14.60
N GLU A 19 26.01 31.13 14.48
CA GLU A 19 27.43 30.80 14.47
C GLU A 19 28.03 30.91 13.06
N ASP A 20 29.26 31.40 13.01
CA ASP A 20 30.07 31.52 11.79
C ASP A 20 31.19 30.47 11.74
N THR A 21 31.07 29.39 12.53
CA THR A 21 32.08 28.32 12.65
C THR A 21 32.13 27.40 11.44
N VAL A 22 31.00 27.20 10.76
CA VAL A 22 30.89 26.43 9.51
C VAL A 22 30.94 27.36 8.31
N SER A 23 31.69 26.99 7.27
CA SER A 23 31.81 27.76 6.03
C SER A 23 30.69 27.46 5.03
N GLU A 24 30.46 28.38 4.09
CA GLU A 24 29.58 28.11 2.93
C GLU A 24 30.20 27.01 2.04
N PRO A 25 29.38 26.13 1.44
CA PRO A 25 27.91 26.16 1.38
C PRO A 25 27.18 25.45 2.54
N PHE A 26 27.90 24.79 3.45
CA PHE A 26 27.30 23.97 4.52
C PHE A 26 26.62 24.82 5.59
N LYS A 27 27.11 26.02 5.84
CA LYS A 27 26.48 26.98 6.74
C LYS A 27 25.01 27.19 6.41
N SER A 28 24.69 27.48 5.14
CA SER A 28 23.32 27.68 4.68
C SER A 28 22.41 26.47 4.98
N PHE A 29 22.94 25.25 4.86
CA PHE A 29 22.21 24.02 5.22
C PHE A 29 21.92 23.94 6.71
N PHE A 30 22.95 24.09 7.55
CA PHE A 30 22.80 23.95 9.00
C PHE A 30 21.95 25.06 9.61
N CYS A 31 22.00 26.29 9.08
CA CYS A 31 21.10 27.36 9.48
C CYS A 31 19.64 26.99 9.19
N LYS A 32 19.30 26.62 7.95
CA LYS A 32 17.93 26.24 7.58
C LYS A 32 17.42 25.04 8.38
N ALA A 33 18.25 24.01 8.53
CA ALA A 33 17.89 22.84 9.33
C ALA A 33 17.66 23.21 10.80
N SER A 34 18.52 24.05 11.39
CA SER A 34 18.37 24.50 12.79
C SER A 34 17.12 25.35 13.00
N GLU A 35 16.79 26.23 12.06
CA GLU A 35 15.55 27.01 12.07
C GLU A 35 14.32 26.10 12.06
N PHE A 36 14.31 25.07 11.21
CA PHE A 36 13.25 24.08 11.20
C PHE A 36 13.17 23.31 12.53
N ILE A 37 14.29 22.88 13.10
CA ILE A 37 14.31 22.18 14.39
C ILE A 37 13.83 23.08 15.54
N CYS A 38 14.21 24.36 15.54
CA CYS A 38 13.70 25.33 16.53
C CYS A 38 12.18 25.50 16.40
N LYS A 39 11.65 25.47 15.18
CA LYS A 39 10.19 25.48 14.95
C LYS A 39 9.49 24.24 15.53
N ILE A 40 10.15 23.08 15.53
CA ILE A 40 9.65 21.88 16.20
C ILE A 40 9.67 22.05 17.73
N ASP A 41 10.67 22.73 18.29
CA ASP A 41 10.70 23.08 19.72
C ASP A 41 9.54 23.99 20.13
N ASP A 42 9.29 25.04 19.32
CA ASP A 42 8.14 25.93 19.51
C ASP A 42 6.81 25.17 19.43
N LEU A 43 6.67 24.28 18.43
CA LEU A 43 5.51 23.42 18.28
C LEU A 43 5.29 22.51 19.50
N ASN A 44 6.35 21.86 20.01
CA ASN A 44 6.29 21.03 21.20
C ASN A 44 5.82 21.83 22.42
N SER A 45 6.29 23.08 22.57
CA SER A 45 5.88 23.99 23.64
C SER A 45 4.40 24.40 23.53
N ILE A 46 3.94 24.69 22.31
CA ILE A 46 2.53 25.00 22.00
C ILE A 46 1.62 23.80 22.30
N ILE A 47 2.05 22.58 21.97
CA ILE A 47 1.30 21.35 22.27
C ILE A 47 1.25 21.09 23.77
N LYS A 48 2.39 21.13 24.48
CA LYS A 48 2.48 20.83 25.92
C LYS A 48 1.71 21.83 26.79
N SER A 49 1.70 23.11 26.40
CA SER A 49 0.93 24.15 27.10
C SER A 49 -0.59 24.04 26.87
N GLY A 50 -1.00 23.28 25.84
CA GLY A 50 -2.39 23.17 25.42
C GLY A 50 -2.90 24.35 24.58
N GLU A 51 -2.06 25.37 24.30
CA GLU A 51 -2.41 26.56 23.51
C GLU A 51 -2.97 26.19 22.13
N ILE A 52 -2.47 25.10 21.54
CA ILE A 52 -2.91 24.60 20.23
C ILE A 52 -4.43 24.35 20.15
N ASN A 53 -5.07 23.99 21.26
CA ASN A 53 -6.50 23.70 21.30
C ASN A 53 -7.37 24.96 21.14
N ASP A 54 -6.80 26.13 21.45
CA ASP A 54 -7.48 27.43 21.33
C ASP A 54 -7.26 28.08 19.96
N PHE A 55 -6.45 27.47 19.09
CA PHE A 55 -6.20 28.03 17.76
C PHE A 55 -7.47 28.01 16.90
N SER A 56 -7.63 29.06 16.11
CA SER A 56 -8.61 29.10 15.04
C SER A 56 -8.20 28.13 13.93
N LEU A 57 -9.17 27.72 13.10
CA LEU A 57 -8.89 26.87 11.94
C LEU A 57 -7.84 27.50 11.00
N ASP A 58 -7.88 28.81 10.80
CA ASP A 58 -6.93 29.49 9.93
C ASP A 58 -5.52 29.56 10.54
N ARG A 59 -5.40 29.76 11.86
CA ARG A 59 -4.09 29.67 12.55
C ARG A 59 -3.50 28.26 12.48
N LEU A 60 -4.34 27.21 12.55
CA LEU A 60 -3.90 25.83 12.39
C LEU A 60 -3.46 25.53 10.95
N LYS A 61 -4.15 26.06 9.93
CA LYS A 61 -3.70 25.97 8.52
C LYS A 61 -2.36 26.65 8.31
N GLU A 62 -2.18 27.85 8.86
CA GLU A 62 -0.91 28.59 8.76
C GLU A 62 0.22 27.80 9.43
N LEU A 63 0.00 27.28 10.64
CA LEU A 63 0.96 26.43 11.32
C LEU A 63 1.30 25.20 10.48
N ASN A 64 0.30 24.45 10.00
CA ASN A 64 0.50 23.25 9.19
C ASN A 64 1.26 23.55 7.90
N LYS A 65 0.84 24.54 7.13
CA LYS A 65 1.54 25.00 5.92
C LYS A 65 3.01 25.26 6.24
N SER A 66 3.26 26.02 7.30
CA SER A 66 4.62 26.40 7.66
C SER A 66 5.53 25.19 8.01
N LEU A 67 4.96 24.04 8.40
CA LEU A 67 5.71 22.82 8.68
C LEU A 67 6.05 22.04 7.40
N PHE A 68 5.26 22.15 6.33
CA PHE A 68 5.38 21.33 5.11
C PHE A 68 5.73 22.12 3.85
N GLU A 69 5.68 23.46 3.86
CA GLU A 69 5.75 24.28 2.65
C GLU A 69 7.04 24.09 1.83
N GLU A 70 8.17 23.78 2.45
CA GLU A 70 9.44 23.57 1.73
C GLU A 70 9.45 22.31 0.85
N ILE A 71 8.56 21.36 1.10
CA ILE A 71 8.46 20.15 0.28
C ILE A 71 7.31 20.23 -0.71
N TYR A 72 6.50 21.29 -0.71
CA TYR A 72 5.49 21.50 -1.75
C TYR A 72 6.15 21.63 -3.12
N SER A 73 5.46 21.16 -4.17
CA SER A 73 6.01 21.09 -5.53
C SER A 73 6.57 22.43 -6.01
N GLU A 74 5.95 23.56 -5.67
CA GLU A 74 6.41 24.90 -6.05
C GLU A 74 7.72 25.35 -5.36
N ASN A 75 8.07 24.76 -4.22
CA ASN A 75 9.27 25.12 -3.45
C ASN A 75 10.35 24.02 -3.47
N TYR A 76 9.98 22.80 -3.90
CA TYR A 76 10.83 21.62 -3.76
C TYR A 76 12.13 21.70 -4.56
N GLU A 77 12.14 22.38 -5.71
CA GLU A 77 13.34 22.54 -6.53
C GLU A 77 14.46 23.36 -5.86
N GLU A 78 14.14 24.13 -4.82
CA GLU A 78 15.11 24.89 -4.02
C GLU A 78 15.24 24.41 -2.57
N SER A 79 14.75 23.19 -2.31
CA SER A 79 14.74 22.56 -0.99
C SER A 79 15.97 21.67 -0.78
N PHE A 80 16.56 21.69 0.41
CA PHE A 80 17.59 20.71 0.79
C PHE A 80 17.04 19.28 0.92
N ALA A 81 15.71 19.13 0.89
CA ALA A 81 15.05 17.85 0.76
C ALA A 81 15.05 17.32 -0.69
N ASN A 82 15.48 18.10 -1.68
CA ASN A 82 15.59 17.63 -3.06
C ASN A 82 17.03 17.16 -3.32
N PRO A 83 17.26 15.87 -3.66
CA PRO A 83 18.61 15.34 -3.85
C PRO A 83 19.43 16.09 -4.90
N GLU A 84 18.80 16.59 -5.97
CA GLU A 84 19.49 17.36 -7.00
C GLU A 84 19.95 18.71 -6.47
N TYR A 85 19.07 19.45 -5.79
CA TYR A 85 19.41 20.74 -5.18
C TYR A 85 20.47 20.59 -4.09
N ALA A 86 20.34 19.58 -3.22
CA ALA A 86 21.28 19.30 -2.15
C ALA A 86 22.68 18.98 -2.69
N VAL A 87 22.82 18.09 -3.68
CA VAL A 87 24.11 17.78 -4.30
C VAL A 87 24.68 18.97 -5.08
N LYS A 88 23.85 19.71 -5.80
CA LYS A 88 24.27 20.91 -6.52
C LYS A 88 24.86 21.97 -5.58
N THR A 89 24.27 22.12 -4.39
CA THR A 89 24.62 23.18 -3.43
C THR A 89 25.73 22.75 -2.48
N LEU A 90 25.70 21.51 -1.99
CA LEU A 90 26.56 20.99 -0.93
C LEU A 90 27.68 20.07 -1.45
N GLY A 91 27.74 19.85 -2.77
CA GLY A 91 28.72 18.99 -3.42
C GLY A 91 28.31 17.51 -3.44
N GLU A 92 28.98 16.74 -4.31
CA GLU A 92 28.70 15.31 -4.51
C GLU A 92 29.03 14.45 -3.28
N GLU A 93 30.05 14.85 -2.51
CA GLU A 93 30.55 14.09 -1.36
C GLU A 93 29.54 14.09 -0.20
N TYR A 94 29.03 15.25 0.21
CA TYR A 94 28.18 15.38 1.40
C TYR A 94 26.71 15.64 1.08
N GLY A 95 26.37 16.11 -0.13
CA GLY A 95 25.02 16.56 -0.44
C GLY A 95 23.94 15.48 -0.30
N LYS A 96 24.26 14.22 -0.64
CA LYS A 96 23.29 13.11 -0.52
C LYS A 96 22.96 12.76 0.93
N ILE A 97 23.98 12.61 1.78
CA ILE A 97 23.79 12.27 3.19
C ILE A 97 23.16 13.43 3.96
N LEU A 98 23.48 14.68 3.63
CA LEU A 98 22.83 15.85 4.23
C LEU A 98 21.38 16.01 3.77
N CYS A 99 21.05 15.66 2.52
CA CYS A 99 19.66 15.56 2.04
C CYS A 99 18.86 14.55 2.87
N TYR A 100 19.42 13.37 3.13
CA TYR A 100 18.83 12.36 4.00
C TYR A 100 18.54 12.92 5.40
N ILE A 101 19.51 13.60 6.03
CA ILE A 101 19.34 14.21 7.36
C ILE A 101 18.24 15.27 7.34
N TYR A 102 18.20 16.11 6.31
CA TYR A 102 17.17 17.13 6.16
C TYR A 102 15.76 16.51 6.10
N THR A 103 15.60 15.46 5.30
CA THR A 103 14.36 14.70 5.19
C THR A 103 14.00 14.00 6.50
N LYS A 104 14.97 13.39 7.17
CA LYS A 104 14.76 12.69 8.45
C LYS A 104 14.31 13.62 9.56
N ASN A 105 14.82 14.86 9.60
CA ASN A 105 14.40 15.88 10.57
C ASN A 105 12.89 16.17 10.52
N ARG A 106 12.26 16.04 9.34
CA ARG A 106 10.82 16.29 9.16
C ARG A 106 9.95 15.28 9.91
N GLY A 107 10.47 14.08 10.20
CA GLY A 107 9.79 13.07 11.03
C GLY A 107 9.51 13.55 12.45
N MET A 108 10.25 14.55 12.96
CA MET A 108 10.02 15.10 14.30
C MET A 108 8.66 15.78 14.46
N ILE A 109 8.04 16.26 13.37
CA ILE A 109 6.68 16.86 13.42
C ILE A 109 5.73 15.85 14.08
N ARG A 110 5.68 14.63 13.55
CA ARG A 110 4.75 13.61 14.07
C ARG A 110 5.12 13.18 15.49
N ASN A 111 6.42 13.04 15.76
CA ASN A 111 6.89 12.60 17.08
C ASN A 111 6.48 13.58 18.20
N VAL A 112 6.48 14.90 17.96
CA VAL A 112 6.02 15.86 18.98
C VAL A 112 4.51 15.79 19.22
N TYR A 113 3.70 15.59 18.18
CA TYR A 113 2.24 15.38 18.33
C TYR A 113 1.91 14.10 19.10
N MET A 114 2.68 13.03 18.87
CA MET A 114 2.53 11.75 19.55
C MET A 114 3.19 11.71 20.95
N GLY A 115 3.85 12.80 21.37
CA GLY A 115 4.54 12.87 22.67
C GLY A 115 5.83 12.04 22.76
N ARG A 116 6.41 11.65 21.62
CA ARG A 116 7.59 10.78 21.52
C ARG A 116 8.89 11.56 21.61
N LEU A 117 9.09 12.16 22.78
CA LEU A 117 10.22 13.06 23.03
C LEU A 117 11.59 12.37 22.87
N GLU A 118 11.70 11.09 23.17
CA GLU A 118 12.95 10.34 23.01
C GLU A 118 13.41 10.29 21.55
N GLU A 119 12.52 10.00 20.61
CA GLU A 119 12.84 9.98 19.17
C GLU A 119 13.22 11.37 18.65
N VAL A 120 12.59 12.43 19.18
CA VAL A 120 12.95 13.83 18.87
C VAL A 120 14.36 14.15 19.35
N VAL A 121 14.69 13.77 20.59
CA VAL A 121 16.02 14.01 21.17
C VAL A 121 17.11 13.27 20.39
N LEU A 122 16.88 12.00 20.06
CA LEU A 122 17.84 11.22 19.27
C LEU A 122 18.13 11.89 17.92
N GLN A 123 17.10 12.38 17.22
CA GLN A 123 17.27 13.08 15.95
C GLN A 123 18.00 14.42 16.10
N MET A 124 17.72 15.18 17.17
CA MET A 124 18.42 16.43 17.47
C MET A 124 19.90 16.18 17.78
N GLU A 125 20.22 15.15 18.56
CA GLU A 125 21.60 14.77 18.89
C GLU A 125 22.38 14.31 17.65
N LEU A 126 21.76 13.54 16.77
CA LEU A 126 22.34 13.18 15.47
C LEU A 126 22.69 14.44 14.66
N PHE A 127 21.76 15.38 14.56
CA PHE A 127 21.97 16.63 13.84
C PHE A 127 23.12 17.46 14.46
N THR A 128 23.15 17.62 15.78
CA THR A 128 24.23 18.33 16.48
C THR A 128 25.58 17.65 16.30
N GLN A 129 25.63 16.32 16.38
CA GLN A 129 26.88 15.58 16.17
C GLN A 129 27.41 15.76 14.75
N ILE A 130 26.53 15.70 13.75
CA ILE A 130 26.89 15.96 12.35
C ILE A 130 27.40 17.39 12.18
N TYR A 131 26.71 18.39 12.74
CA TYR A 131 27.15 19.78 12.70
C TYR A 131 28.57 19.96 13.24
N ASN A 132 28.89 19.35 14.38
CA ASN A 132 30.21 19.48 15.01
C ASN A 132 31.36 19.00 14.11
N TYR A 133 31.13 18.02 13.22
CA TYR A 133 32.16 17.61 12.24
C TYR A 133 32.46 18.71 11.21
N PHE A 134 31.47 19.55 10.88
CA PHE A 134 31.62 20.63 9.90
C PHE A 134 32.20 21.92 10.49
N GLU A 135 32.38 22.01 11.81
CA GLU A 135 33.05 23.17 12.45
C GLU A 135 34.56 23.21 12.18
N ASP A 136 35.18 22.06 11.88
CA ASP A 136 36.58 21.96 11.44
C ASP A 136 36.66 21.25 10.09
N VAL A 137 36.38 22.01 9.02
CA VAL A 137 36.39 21.51 7.64
C VAL A 137 37.75 20.91 7.23
N GLU A 138 38.86 21.31 7.86
CA GLU A 138 40.19 20.74 7.56
C GLU A 138 40.34 19.29 8.07
N GLN A 139 39.53 18.90 9.06
CA GLN A 139 39.49 17.54 9.63
C GLN A 139 38.20 16.79 9.28
N LEU A 140 37.34 17.38 8.45
CA LEU A 140 36.09 16.77 8.01
C LEU A 140 36.40 15.57 7.10
N GLU A 141 36.01 14.39 7.54
CA GLU A 141 36.08 13.15 6.76
C GLU A 141 34.67 12.61 6.57
N TYR A 142 34.32 12.28 5.32
CA TYR A 142 33.02 11.69 4.97
C TYR A 142 32.69 10.46 5.82
N ASP A 143 33.66 9.59 6.06
CA ASP A 143 33.48 8.34 6.82
C ASP A 143 32.98 8.62 8.25
N ASN A 144 33.38 9.72 8.89
CA ASN A 144 32.89 10.07 10.23
C ASN A 144 31.39 10.44 10.21
N VAL A 145 30.94 11.15 9.18
CA VAL A 145 29.52 11.51 9.00
C VAL A 145 28.72 10.25 8.66
N TYR A 146 29.22 9.43 7.74
CA TYR A 146 28.59 8.17 7.35
C TYR A 146 28.43 7.21 8.55
N GLU A 147 29.51 6.94 9.29
CA GLU A 147 29.49 6.03 10.45
C GLU A 147 28.56 6.53 11.56
N THR A 148 28.45 7.85 11.74
CA THR A 148 27.51 8.46 12.69
C THR A 148 26.06 8.18 12.28
N VAL A 149 25.72 8.35 11.00
CA VAL A 149 24.38 8.06 10.50
C VAL A 149 24.09 6.55 10.55
N TYR A 150 25.02 5.72 10.11
CA TYR A 150 24.87 4.27 10.14
C TYR A 150 24.66 3.75 11.58
N SER A 151 25.49 4.21 12.52
CA SER A 151 25.38 3.84 13.94
C SER A 151 24.06 4.32 14.53
N TYR A 152 23.61 5.53 14.18
CA TYR A 152 22.29 6.01 14.59
C TYR A 152 21.17 5.06 14.16
N GLU A 153 21.11 4.66 12.90
CA GLU A 153 20.04 3.76 12.42
C GLU A 153 20.10 2.40 13.11
N LYS A 154 21.31 1.85 13.22
CA LYS A 154 21.54 0.50 13.73
C LYS A 154 21.38 0.40 15.25
N ASP A 155 21.95 1.33 16.00
CA ASP A 155 21.96 1.26 17.47
C ASP A 155 20.59 1.60 18.04
N ASN A 156 19.87 2.56 17.44
CA ASN A 156 18.51 2.91 17.83
C ASN A 156 17.44 1.97 17.22
N THR A 157 17.84 0.96 16.44
CA THR A 157 16.91 -0.06 15.91
C THR A 157 16.11 -0.73 17.04
N GLU A 158 16.69 -0.88 18.24
CA GLU A 158 15.99 -1.42 19.41
C GLU A 158 14.78 -0.58 19.80
N ILE A 159 14.93 0.75 19.83
CA ILE A 159 13.86 1.69 20.17
C ILE A 159 12.83 1.76 19.05
N PHE A 160 13.27 2.03 17.82
CA PHE A 160 12.36 2.26 16.69
C PHE A 160 11.55 1.03 16.32
N THR A 161 12.18 -0.15 16.32
CA THR A 161 11.50 -1.40 15.91
C THR A 161 10.56 -1.90 17.00
N ASP A 162 10.94 -1.77 18.28
CA ASP A 162 10.09 -2.15 19.40
C ASP A 162 8.82 -1.29 19.46
N LEU A 163 8.96 0.04 19.34
CA LEU A 163 7.83 0.98 19.25
C LEU A 163 6.94 0.68 18.05
N MET A 164 7.53 0.43 16.88
CA MET A 164 6.78 0.09 15.66
C MET A 164 5.94 -1.18 15.85
N ILE A 165 6.46 -2.21 16.54
CA ILE A 165 5.71 -3.45 16.80
C ILE A 165 4.65 -3.21 17.86
N GLU A 166 4.95 -2.47 18.92
CA GLU A 166 3.98 -2.13 19.95
C GLU A 166 2.76 -1.40 19.37
N ASP A 167 2.99 -0.38 18.57
CA ASP A 167 1.96 0.35 17.83
C ASP A 167 1.04 -0.55 17.01
N ARG A 168 1.60 -1.59 16.38
CA ARG A 168 0.85 -2.49 15.48
C ARG A 168 -0.06 -3.45 16.21
N ILE A 169 0.17 -3.72 17.51
CA ILE A 169 -0.54 -4.79 18.23
C ILE A 169 -1.19 -4.34 19.52
N ASN A 170 -0.81 -3.18 20.07
CA ASN A 170 -1.27 -2.70 21.37
C ASN A 170 -2.48 -1.76 21.23
N PRO A 171 -3.70 -2.18 21.62
CA PRO A 171 -4.90 -1.32 21.59
C PRO A 171 -4.88 -0.20 22.64
N ASP A 172 -3.94 -0.21 23.58
CA ASP A 172 -3.76 0.90 24.53
C ASP A 172 -3.03 2.11 23.91
N ASN A 173 -2.40 1.95 22.74
CA ASN A 173 -1.87 3.07 21.96
C ASN A 173 -3.02 3.82 21.27
N LYS A 174 -3.63 4.74 22.02
CA LYS A 174 -4.92 5.37 21.65
C LYS A 174 -4.80 6.69 20.90
N PHE A 175 -3.61 7.14 20.50
CA PHE A 175 -3.42 8.48 19.89
C PHE A 175 -4.45 8.80 18.78
N ALA A 176 -4.50 7.99 17.71
CA ALA A 176 -5.46 8.22 16.62
C ALA A 176 -6.89 7.81 16.99
N VAL A 177 -7.06 6.74 17.80
CA VAL A 177 -8.38 6.30 18.28
C VAL A 177 -9.07 7.42 19.08
N ASP A 178 -8.34 8.12 19.95
CA ASP A 178 -8.85 9.21 20.76
C ASP A 178 -9.20 10.43 19.91
N ILE A 179 -8.43 10.73 18.86
CA ILE A 179 -8.80 11.79 17.92
C ILE A 179 -10.15 11.45 17.28
N VAL A 180 -10.31 10.24 16.74
CA VAL A 180 -11.54 9.77 16.07
C VAL A 180 -12.71 9.70 17.04
N MET A 181 -12.53 9.23 18.27
CA MET A 181 -13.63 8.97 19.20
C MET A 181 -14.02 10.19 20.03
N ASN A 182 -13.07 11.05 20.39
CA ASN A 182 -13.28 12.11 21.38
C ASN A 182 -13.34 13.53 20.78
N SER A 183 -12.96 13.73 19.51
CA SER A 183 -13.10 15.05 18.85
C SER A 183 -14.51 15.32 18.35
N ASP A 184 -14.89 16.60 18.19
CA ASP A 184 -16.05 16.95 17.36
C ASP A 184 -15.65 16.90 15.88
N LEU A 185 -16.17 15.93 15.13
CA LEU A 185 -15.82 15.75 13.71
C LEU A 185 -16.51 16.79 12.80
N ASN A 186 -17.46 17.56 13.32
CA ASN A 186 -18.00 18.71 12.58
C ASN A 186 -17.02 19.89 12.57
N ASP A 187 -16.10 19.94 13.54
CA ASP A 187 -15.07 20.96 13.67
C ASP A 187 -13.75 20.47 13.06
N LEU A 188 -13.49 20.88 11.82
CA LEU A 188 -12.32 20.45 11.02
C LEU A 188 -10.96 20.69 11.67
N ARG A 189 -10.89 21.47 12.77
CA ARG A 189 -9.67 21.64 13.56
C ARG A 189 -9.10 20.30 14.06
N TYR A 190 -9.93 19.26 14.23
CA TYR A 190 -9.44 17.95 14.67
C TYR A 190 -8.41 17.33 13.71
N LEU A 191 -8.48 17.62 12.40
CA LEU A 191 -7.56 17.06 11.40
C LEU A 191 -6.10 17.44 11.69
N TYR A 192 -5.87 18.60 12.31
CA TYR A 192 -4.53 19.08 12.65
C TYR A 192 -3.94 18.42 13.91
N LYS A 193 -4.71 17.62 14.64
CA LYS A 193 -4.23 16.91 15.85
C LYS A 193 -3.29 15.74 15.52
N TYR A 194 -3.32 15.24 14.29
CA TYR A 194 -2.52 14.08 13.88
C TYR A 194 -1.03 14.40 13.67
N GLY A 195 -0.69 15.68 13.45
CA GLY A 195 0.67 16.08 13.04
C GLY A 195 1.01 15.78 11.59
N GLU A 196 0.00 15.49 10.76
CA GLU A 196 0.14 15.23 9.33
C GLU A 196 -0.10 16.49 8.48
N HIS A 197 0.27 16.43 7.20
CA HIS A 197 -0.08 17.47 6.24
C HIS A 197 -1.60 17.43 5.97
N VAL A 198 -2.29 18.57 6.17
CA VAL A 198 -3.74 18.67 5.94
C VAL A 198 -4.00 19.60 4.78
N GLY A 199 -4.32 19.02 3.62
CA GLY A 199 -4.51 19.73 2.37
C GLY A 199 -5.97 19.90 1.95
N PHE A 200 -6.15 20.14 0.66
CA PHE A 200 -7.47 20.29 0.03
C PHE A 200 -8.33 19.02 0.17
N ASN A 201 -7.72 17.84 -0.03
CA ASN A 201 -8.43 16.56 -0.03
C ASN A 201 -9.00 16.23 1.34
N GLU A 202 -8.20 16.30 2.40
CA GLU A 202 -8.62 15.99 3.77
C GLU A 202 -9.75 16.92 4.22
N LEU A 203 -9.61 18.24 3.99
CA LEU A 203 -10.60 19.23 4.37
C LEU A 203 -11.90 19.08 3.60
N LYS A 204 -11.85 18.86 2.27
CA LYS A 204 -13.04 18.75 1.43
C LYS A 204 -13.74 17.41 1.64
N MET A 205 -13.00 16.33 1.89
CA MET A 205 -13.56 15.01 2.24
C MET A 205 -14.29 15.07 3.59
N ALA A 206 -13.66 15.61 4.64
CA ALA A 206 -14.30 15.76 5.94
C ALA A 206 -15.61 16.59 5.85
N LYS A 207 -15.58 17.71 5.10
CA LYS A 207 -16.78 18.52 4.85
C LYS A 207 -17.87 17.76 4.11
N PHE A 208 -17.50 17.00 3.08
CA PHE A 208 -18.44 16.19 2.32
C PHE A 208 -19.09 15.15 3.23
N LEU A 209 -18.32 14.39 4.00
CA LEU A 209 -18.88 13.41 4.94
C LEU A 209 -19.70 14.07 6.04
N ASN A 210 -19.38 15.29 6.48
CA ASN A 210 -20.22 16.08 7.41
C ASN A 210 -21.58 16.48 6.81
N SER A 211 -21.69 16.55 5.48
CA SER A 211 -22.97 16.81 4.80
C SER A 211 -23.91 15.61 4.77
N LEU A 212 -23.38 14.39 4.97
CA LEU A 212 -24.16 13.16 4.96
C LEU A 212 -24.88 12.93 6.30
N SER A 213 -26.06 12.33 6.23
CA SER A 213 -26.80 11.90 7.42
C SER A 213 -26.04 10.79 8.16
N GLN A 214 -26.31 10.64 9.46
CA GLN A 214 -25.70 9.54 10.23
C GLN A 214 -26.10 8.17 9.67
N GLU A 215 -27.32 8.02 9.13
CA GLU A 215 -27.75 6.78 8.48
C GLU A 215 -26.94 6.45 7.22
N GLU A 216 -26.54 7.44 6.43
CA GLU A 216 -25.63 7.23 5.29
C GLU A 216 -24.25 6.79 5.76
N ILE A 217 -23.69 7.46 6.79
CA ILE A 217 -22.39 7.11 7.36
C ILE A 217 -22.41 5.68 7.94
N ASP A 218 -23.45 5.32 8.69
CA ASP A 218 -23.60 3.99 9.27
C ASP A 218 -23.70 2.92 8.20
N ARG A 219 -24.37 3.20 7.06
CA ARG A 219 -24.43 2.30 5.91
C ARG A 219 -23.06 2.11 5.26
N LEU A 220 -22.31 3.18 5.03
CA LEU A 220 -20.95 3.12 4.47
C LEU A 220 -20.03 2.27 5.37
N ALA A 221 -20.05 2.52 6.68
CA ALA A 221 -19.29 1.75 7.64
C ALA A 221 -19.73 0.28 7.69
N LYS A 222 -21.04 0.03 7.62
CA LYS A 222 -21.59 -1.32 7.67
C LYS A 222 -21.08 -2.19 6.52
N VAL A 223 -21.03 -1.67 5.29
CA VAL A 223 -20.60 -2.45 4.11
C VAL A 223 -19.25 -3.13 4.35
N TYR A 224 -18.23 -2.35 4.75
CA TYR A 224 -16.88 -2.93 4.90
C TYR A 224 -16.69 -3.69 6.22
N THR A 225 -17.35 -3.28 7.30
CA THR A 225 -17.29 -4.08 8.56
C THR A 225 -18.04 -5.41 8.45
N GLU A 226 -19.12 -5.49 7.67
CA GLU A 226 -19.80 -6.77 7.41
C GLU A 226 -19.01 -7.64 6.44
N GLY A 227 -18.36 -7.07 5.42
CA GLY A 227 -17.36 -7.78 4.62
C GLY A 227 -16.37 -8.49 5.54
N TYR A 228 -15.73 -7.74 6.45
CA TYR A 228 -14.79 -8.29 7.42
C TYR A 228 -15.33 -9.48 8.21
N ARG A 229 -16.55 -9.38 8.73
CA ARG A 229 -17.19 -10.49 9.45
C ARG A 229 -17.48 -11.68 8.55
N ILE A 230 -17.91 -11.46 7.31
CA ILE A 230 -18.20 -12.51 6.33
C ILE A 230 -16.91 -13.21 5.90
N GLY A 231 -15.80 -12.49 5.72
CA GLY A 231 -14.49 -13.08 5.41
C GLY A 231 -14.05 -14.12 6.44
N PHE A 232 -14.26 -13.87 7.75
CA PHE A 232 -14.04 -14.87 8.81
C PHE A 232 -14.95 -16.10 8.66
N ILE A 233 -16.22 -15.91 8.28
CA ILE A 233 -17.18 -17.02 8.12
C ILE A 233 -16.82 -17.88 6.92
N ASN A 234 -16.56 -17.27 5.76
CA ASN A 234 -16.31 -17.98 4.51
C ASN A 234 -15.01 -18.80 4.57
N THR A 235 -14.02 -18.29 5.31
CA THR A 235 -12.74 -18.99 5.55
C THR A 235 -12.79 -19.97 6.74
N GLY A 236 -13.93 -20.09 7.44
CA GLY A 236 -14.07 -20.96 8.61
C GLY A 236 -13.23 -20.53 9.81
N LYS A 237 -12.78 -19.27 9.85
CA LYS A 237 -11.93 -18.72 10.91
C LYS A 237 -12.80 -18.22 12.06
N ASP A 238 -12.42 -18.60 13.29
CA ASP A 238 -13.14 -18.23 14.50
C ASP A 238 -12.70 -16.85 15.02
N ILE A 239 -13.46 -15.81 14.67
CA ILE A 239 -13.21 -14.42 15.10
C ILE A 239 -13.20 -14.25 16.62
N SER A 240 -13.87 -15.13 17.39
CA SER A 240 -13.93 -15.02 18.86
C SER A 240 -12.58 -15.27 19.55
N LYS A 241 -11.62 -15.86 18.82
CA LYS A 241 -10.24 -16.02 19.29
C LYS A 241 -9.48 -14.70 19.29
N LYS A 242 -9.93 -13.71 18.52
CA LYS A 242 -9.30 -12.41 18.34
C LYS A 242 -9.83 -11.37 19.33
N GLY A 243 -9.21 -10.20 19.35
CA GLY A 243 -9.56 -9.13 20.27
C GLY A 243 -9.19 -7.72 19.77
N THR A 244 -8.41 -7.61 18.69
CA THR A 244 -8.05 -6.32 18.10
C THR A 244 -8.19 -6.33 16.59
N VAL A 245 -8.44 -5.16 15.99
CA VAL A 245 -8.51 -4.96 14.53
C VAL A 245 -7.60 -3.80 14.13
N ASP A 246 -6.80 -3.99 13.08
CA ASP A 246 -5.96 -2.94 12.50
C ASP A 246 -6.80 -2.12 11.52
N ILE A 247 -7.12 -0.86 11.86
CA ILE A 247 -7.97 -0.02 11.00
C ILE A 247 -7.08 0.97 10.24
N ARG A 248 -7.23 1.00 8.91
CA ARG A 248 -6.45 1.86 8.01
C ARG A 248 -7.32 2.78 7.16
N TYR A 249 -6.99 4.06 7.06
CA TYR A 249 -7.77 5.06 6.30
C TYR A 249 -6.96 6.31 5.96
N SER A 250 -7.50 7.20 5.13
CA SER A 250 -6.94 8.55 4.91
C SER A 250 -7.71 9.61 5.71
N LEU A 251 -7.01 10.65 6.18
CA LEU A 251 -7.64 11.71 6.97
C LEU A 251 -8.81 12.36 6.20
N GLY A 252 -9.85 12.72 6.95
CA GLY A 252 -11.14 13.15 6.42
C GLY A 252 -12.21 12.06 6.38
N PHE A 253 -11.86 10.79 6.54
CA PHE A 253 -12.80 9.66 6.61
C PHE A 253 -13.29 9.32 8.03
N GLU A 254 -12.95 10.11 9.06
CA GLU A 254 -13.12 9.77 10.47
C GLU A 254 -14.57 9.52 10.89
N ARG A 255 -15.56 10.13 10.20
CA ARG A 255 -16.99 9.84 10.47
C ARG A 255 -17.34 8.37 10.17
N ILE A 256 -16.81 7.82 9.08
CA ILE A 256 -16.99 6.41 8.73
C ILE A 256 -16.22 5.55 9.73
N ILE A 257 -14.97 5.90 10.05
CA ILE A 257 -14.13 5.15 10.99
C ILE A 257 -14.73 5.09 12.39
N ARG A 258 -15.27 6.19 12.91
CA ARG A 258 -15.98 6.20 14.20
C ARG A 258 -17.14 5.20 14.21
N SER A 259 -17.91 5.16 13.14
CA SER A 259 -19.05 4.24 13.01
C SER A 259 -18.58 2.78 12.88
N ALA A 260 -17.49 2.55 12.18
CA ALA A 260 -16.87 1.23 12.06
C ALA A 260 -16.26 0.73 13.37
N ILE A 261 -15.61 1.59 14.17
CA ILE A 261 -15.13 1.25 15.52
C ILE A 261 -16.30 0.74 16.37
N PHE A 262 -17.48 1.36 16.29
CA PHE A 262 -18.66 0.84 16.98
C PHE A 262 -19.12 -0.51 16.46
N ASN A 263 -19.01 -0.78 15.15
CA ASN A 263 -19.33 -2.09 14.58
C ASN A 263 -18.33 -3.17 15.03
N PHE A 264 -17.03 -2.89 14.97
CA PHE A 264 -15.99 -3.81 15.42
C PHE A 264 -16.08 -4.12 16.92
N LYS A 265 -16.42 -3.13 17.75
CA LYS A 265 -16.70 -3.38 19.17
C LYS A 265 -17.84 -4.37 19.41
N LYS A 266 -18.89 -4.35 18.58
CA LYS A 266 -19.96 -5.37 18.63
C LYS A 266 -19.47 -6.76 18.24
N MET A 267 -18.39 -6.85 17.46
CA MET A 267 -17.71 -8.10 17.10
C MET A 267 -16.67 -8.54 18.16
N GLY A 268 -16.49 -7.77 19.24
CA GLY A 268 -15.51 -8.05 20.29
C GLY A 268 -14.08 -7.61 19.97
N LEU A 269 -13.91 -6.68 19.01
CA LEU A 269 -12.60 -6.20 18.57
C LEU A 269 -12.38 -4.74 19.00
N GLU A 270 -11.27 -4.49 19.69
CA GLU A 270 -10.78 -3.13 19.97
C GLU A 270 -9.95 -2.59 18.80
N PRO A 271 -10.07 -1.30 18.47
CA PRO A 271 -9.34 -0.72 17.35
C PRO A 271 -7.86 -0.52 17.68
N VAL A 272 -6.99 -0.84 16.73
CA VAL A 272 -5.59 -0.44 16.68
C VAL A 272 -5.43 0.46 15.46
N ILE A 273 -5.10 1.74 15.70
CA ILE A 273 -4.87 2.74 14.65
C ILE A 273 -3.52 3.38 14.92
N TYR A 274 -2.50 2.87 14.23
CA TYR A 274 -1.13 3.33 14.37
C TYR A 274 -0.70 4.20 13.18
N GLN A 275 0.55 4.66 13.21
CA GLN A 275 1.11 5.60 12.25
C GLN A 275 0.85 5.26 10.77
N VAL A 276 0.93 3.99 10.39
CA VAL A 276 0.70 3.55 8.99
C VAL A 276 -0.79 3.30 8.72
N GLY A 277 -1.63 3.26 9.75
CA GLY A 277 -3.08 3.12 9.65
C GLY A 277 -3.83 4.45 9.42
N TYR A 278 -3.14 5.60 9.39
CA TYR A 278 -3.75 6.84 8.91
C TYR A 278 -2.77 7.60 8.02
N THR A 279 -3.25 8.00 6.84
CA THR A 279 -2.45 8.67 5.80
C THR A 279 -3.11 9.96 5.33
N THR A 280 -2.36 10.78 4.58
CA THR A 280 -2.86 11.97 3.89
C THR A 280 -2.38 11.95 2.45
N THR A 281 -3.00 12.73 1.57
CA THR A 281 -2.44 12.96 0.24
C THR A 281 -1.03 13.53 0.38
N SER A 282 -0.08 12.96 -0.39
CA SER A 282 1.31 13.40 -0.35
C SER A 282 1.40 14.89 -0.71
N PRO A 283 2.07 15.73 0.10
CA PRO A 283 2.30 17.13 -0.25
C PRO A 283 3.16 17.27 -1.51
N ASN A 284 3.94 16.23 -1.87
CA ASN A 284 4.72 16.15 -3.09
C ASN A 284 5.11 14.70 -3.40
N ARG A 285 4.61 14.16 -4.52
CA ARG A 285 4.86 12.77 -4.95
C ARG A 285 6.30 12.58 -5.46
N GLN A 286 6.93 13.61 -6.04
CA GLN A 286 8.34 13.56 -6.43
C GLN A 286 9.24 13.46 -5.20
N TYR A 287 8.92 14.18 -4.13
CA TYR A 287 9.62 14.04 -2.84
C TYR A 287 9.56 12.61 -2.31
N ALA A 288 8.36 12.02 -2.26
CA ALA A 288 8.20 10.62 -1.84
C ALA A 288 8.96 9.64 -2.75
N TYR A 289 8.97 9.88 -4.06
CA TYR A 289 9.71 9.09 -5.02
C TYR A 289 11.23 9.20 -4.81
N ASP A 290 11.77 10.41 -4.68
CA ASP A 290 13.20 10.69 -4.51
C ASP A 290 13.80 10.00 -3.28
N HIS A 291 13.02 9.85 -2.21
CA HIS A 291 13.46 9.30 -0.92
C HIS A 291 13.12 7.82 -0.67
N ARG A 292 12.48 7.14 -1.63
CA ARG A 292 12.02 5.74 -1.47
C ARG A 292 13.13 4.72 -1.20
N TYR A 293 14.38 5.08 -1.49
CA TYR A 293 15.57 4.24 -1.33
C TYR A 293 16.65 4.88 -0.44
N ASP A 294 16.28 5.81 0.43
CA ASP A 294 17.20 6.38 1.42
C ASP A 294 17.83 5.31 2.33
N ASP A 295 17.15 4.16 2.49
CA ASP A 295 17.69 3.00 3.19
C ASP A 295 18.97 2.43 2.54
N ALA A 296 19.24 2.71 1.26
CA ALA A 296 20.50 2.35 0.61
C ALA A 296 21.74 2.90 1.33
N LEU A 297 21.59 3.96 2.13
CA LEU A 297 22.68 4.52 2.92
C LEU A 297 23.19 3.58 4.01
N TYR A 298 22.33 2.76 4.62
CA TYR A 298 22.66 1.96 5.81
C TYR A 298 22.23 0.49 5.71
N LEU A 299 21.57 0.10 4.62
CA LEU A 299 21.08 -1.26 4.42
C LEU A 299 22.25 -2.21 4.13
N ASP A 300 22.60 -3.00 5.14
CA ASP A 300 23.52 -4.11 5.04
C ASP A 300 23.04 -5.34 5.85
N LYS A 301 23.83 -6.42 5.83
CA LYS A 301 23.55 -7.66 6.55
C LYS A 301 23.48 -7.47 8.08
N ALA A 302 24.29 -6.58 8.64
CA ALA A 302 24.36 -6.37 10.09
C ALA A 302 23.12 -5.61 10.59
N TYR A 303 22.71 -4.57 9.86
CA TYR A 303 21.48 -3.83 10.11
C TYR A 303 20.24 -4.73 10.01
N ILE A 304 20.11 -5.49 8.93
CA ILE A 304 18.97 -6.42 8.74
C ILE A 304 18.92 -7.47 9.86
N LYS A 305 20.06 -8.09 10.18
CA LYS A 305 20.13 -9.07 11.26
C LYS A 305 19.69 -8.46 12.60
N ARG A 306 20.19 -7.28 12.95
CA ARG A 306 19.79 -6.58 14.19
C ARG A 306 18.29 -6.27 14.19
N LYS A 307 17.75 -5.77 13.08
CA LYS A 307 16.33 -5.45 12.94
C LYS A 307 15.42 -6.67 13.11
N LEU A 308 15.80 -7.81 12.55
CA LEU A 308 15.09 -9.08 12.72
C LEU A 308 15.17 -9.62 14.15
N GLU A 309 16.36 -9.55 14.77
CA GLU A 309 16.55 -9.96 16.17
C GLU A 309 15.68 -9.14 17.13
N VAL A 310 15.67 -7.82 16.98
CA VAL A 310 14.82 -6.92 17.78
C VAL A 310 13.35 -7.19 17.49
N SER A 311 12.97 -7.34 16.21
CA SER A 311 11.58 -7.64 15.84
C SER A 311 11.06 -8.90 16.53
N ARG A 312 11.87 -9.97 16.51
CA ARG A 312 11.52 -11.23 17.17
C ARG A 312 11.39 -11.07 18.67
N HIS A 313 12.30 -10.33 19.30
CA HIS A 313 12.21 -10.05 20.73
C HIS A 313 10.93 -9.28 21.10
N ALA A 314 10.61 -8.22 20.35
CA ALA A 314 9.45 -7.38 20.58
C ALA A 314 8.12 -8.15 20.40
N TYR A 315 8.06 -9.04 19.40
CA TYR A 315 6.91 -9.94 19.25
C TYR A 315 6.85 -11.00 20.34
N GLU A 316 7.97 -11.63 20.72
CA GLU A 316 7.98 -12.68 21.75
C GLU A 316 7.52 -12.12 23.11
N SER A 317 7.98 -10.92 23.48
CA SER A 317 7.57 -10.26 24.73
C SER A 317 6.09 -9.88 24.75
N ARG A 318 5.46 -9.70 23.58
CA ARG A 318 4.06 -9.27 23.41
C ARG A 318 3.19 -10.29 22.65
N LYS A 319 3.59 -11.56 22.61
CA LYS A 319 2.95 -12.59 21.74
C LYS A 319 1.46 -12.78 21.98
N GLN A 320 0.99 -12.55 23.21
CA GLN A 320 -0.43 -12.62 23.53
C GLN A 320 -1.24 -11.51 22.85
N LEU A 321 -0.69 -10.29 22.79
CA LEU A 321 -1.29 -9.17 22.06
C LEU A 321 -1.26 -9.42 20.56
N ALA A 322 -0.10 -9.83 20.03
CA ALA A 322 0.05 -10.14 18.60
C ALA A 322 -0.94 -11.23 18.14
N GLY A 323 -1.12 -12.31 18.91
CA GLY A 323 -2.05 -13.39 18.58
C GLY A 323 -3.53 -12.98 18.59
N LYS A 324 -3.87 -11.85 19.21
CA LYS A 324 -5.22 -11.27 19.25
C LYS A 324 -5.57 -10.39 18.05
N MET A 325 -4.58 -10.02 17.23
CA MET A 325 -4.80 -9.23 16.03
C MET A 325 -5.60 -10.02 14.99
N ALA A 326 -6.78 -9.49 14.64
CA ALA A 326 -7.72 -10.07 13.69
C ALA A 326 -7.37 -9.75 12.23
N GLY A 327 -6.40 -8.86 11.99
CA GLY A 327 -5.95 -8.43 10.67
C GLY A 327 -6.55 -7.07 10.24
N PRO A 328 -6.17 -6.57 9.06
CA PRO A 328 -6.45 -5.20 8.66
C PRO A 328 -7.86 -4.99 8.08
N ALA A 329 -8.46 -3.85 8.39
CA ALA A 329 -9.67 -3.31 7.79
C ALA A 329 -9.35 -1.94 7.17
N VAL A 330 -9.26 -1.89 5.84
CA VAL A 330 -8.63 -0.82 5.08
C VAL A 330 -9.67 -0.07 4.26
N ILE A 331 -9.67 1.25 4.39
CA ILE A 331 -10.31 2.17 3.44
C ILE A 331 -9.19 2.78 2.58
N GLU A 332 -9.13 2.36 1.32
CA GLU A 332 -8.29 2.98 0.30
C GLU A 332 -8.96 4.19 -0.33
N ILE A 333 -8.13 5.04 -0.93
CA ILE A 333 -8.54 6.22 -1.67
C ILE A 333 -8.17 6.08 -3.14
N PHE A 334 -8.87 6.80 -4.00
CA PHE A 334 -8.53 6.91 -5.41
C PHE A 334 -9.02 8.24 -6.01
N GLY A 335 -8.64 8.56 -7.23
CA GLY A 335 -9.02 9.83 -7.87
C GLY A 335 -7.90 10.86 -7.95
N GLU A 336 -6.74 10.54 -7.37
CA GLU A 336 -5.52 11.34 -7.48
C GLU A 336 -5.11 11.54 -8.93
N THR A 337 -4.46 12.67 -9.21
CA THR A 337 -3.89 12.95 -10.51
C THR A 337 -2.72 11.99 -10.75
N PRO A 338 -2.68 11.28 -11.91
CA PRO A 338 -1.55 10.43 -12.24
C PRO A 338 -0.21 11.17 -12.13
N PHE A 339 0.79 10.46 -11.62
CA PHE A 339 2.12 11.00 -11.40
C PHE A 339 3.12 10.25 -12.27
N GLU A 340 3.87 10.99 -13.07
CA GLU A 340 5.01 10.46 -13.84
C GLU A 340 6.29 10.96 -13.17
N PRO A 341 7.04 10.10 -12.47
CA PRO A 341 8.22 10.52 -11.73
C PRO A 341 9.40 10.87 -12.63
N GLU A 342 10.18 11.87 -12.22
CA GLU A 342 11.48 12.17 -12.80
C GLU A 342 12.58 11.37 -12.07
N ASN A 343 13.46 10.72 -12.84
CA ASN A 343 14.58 9.97 -12.26
C ASN A 343 15.79 10.88 -12.02
N LYS A 344 15.99 11.30 -10.75
CA LYS A 344 17.15 12.07 -10.32
C LYS A 344 18.34 11.16 -10.00
N LYS A 345 19.49 11.38 -10.66
CA LYS A 345 20.73 10.60 -10.45
C LYS A 345 21.33 10.77 -9.04
N GLN A 346 20.96 11.87 -8.39
CA GLN A 346 21.43 12.27 -7.08
C GLN A 346 20.67 11.55 -5.95
N ALA A 347 19.46 11.04 -6.22
CA ALA A 347 18.73 10.20 -5.28
C ALA A 347 19.48 8.89 -5.00
N TYR A 348 19.23 8.29 -3.83
CA TYR A 348 19.78 6.98 -3.51
C TYR A 348 19.13 5.89 -4.38
N ALA A 349 19.92 4.86 -4.68
CA ALA A 349 19.46 3.67 -5.38
C ALA A 349 20.10 2.45 -4.72
N LEU A 350 19.32 1.38 -4.55
CA LEU A 350 19.81 0.12 -4.00
C LEU A 350 20.75 -0.55 -4.99
N SER A 351 21.92 -1.00 -4.52
CA SER A 351 22.78 -1.92 -5.25
C SER A 351 22.11 -3.29 -5.46
N GLU A 352 22.62 -4.13 -6.37
CA GLU A 352 22.09 -5.49 -6.55
C GLU A 352 22.16 -6.32 -5.25
N GLU A 353 23.22 -6.16 -4.45
CA GLU A 353 23.33 -6.83 -3.15
C GLU A 353 22.25 -6.31 -2.18
N GLN A 354 22.03 -5.00 -2.13
CA GLN A 354 21.02 -4.38 -1.27
C GLN A 354 19.59 -4.75 -1.68
N GLN A 355 19.29 -4.83 -2.99
CA GLN A 355 18.00 -5.29 -3.49
C GLN A 355 17.72 -6.71 -3.00
N LYS A 356 18.68 -7.62 -3.16
CA LYS A 356 18.57 -8.99 -2.66
C LYS A 356 18.37 -9.05 -1.15
N LEU A 357 19.15 -8.29 -0.40
CA LEU A 357 19.04 -8.22 1.06
C LEU A 357 17.68 -7.69 1.52
N LYS A 358 17.14 -6.67 0.85
CA LYS A 358 15.82 -6.11 1.15
C LYS A 358 14.72 -7.15 0.91
N SER A 359 14.78 -7.87 -0.20
CA SER A 359 13.83 -8.95 -0.51
C SER A 359 13.90 -10.08 0.51
N GLU A 360 15.11 -10.53 0.89
CA GLU A 360 15.32 -11.55 1.92
C GLU A 360 14.76 -11.10 3.29
N TYR A 361 15.00 -9.85 3.68
CA TYR A 361 14.44 -9.26 4.89
C TYR A 361 12.91 -9.23 4.87
N ILE A 362 12.28 -8.83 3.75
CA ILE A 362 10.83 -8.79 3.62
C ILE A 362 10.24 -10.19 3.84
N THR A 363 10.78 -11.22 3.18
CA THR A 363 10.29 -12.59 3.33
C THR A 363 10.47 -13.11 4.76
N GLU A 364 11.62 -12.86 5.40
CA GLU A 364 11.88 -13.31 6.77
C GLU A 364 11.00 -12.57 7.80
N TYR A 365 10.84 -11.25 7.62
CA TYR A 365 9.97 -10.44 8.47
C TYR A 365 8.51 -10.86 8.32
N GLN A 366 8.01 -11.10 7.10
CA GLN A 366 6.65 -11.58 6.89
C GLN A 366 6.43 -12.96 7.52
N THR A 367 7.40 -13.87 7.40
CA THR A 367 7.33 -15.18 8.07
C THR A 367 7.20 -15.02 9.59
N MET A 368 7.96 -14.09 10.18
CA MET A 368 7.85 -13.74 11.59
C MET A 368 6.49 -13.14 11.95
N VAL A 369 5.95 -12.24 11.11
CA VAL A 369 4.60 -11.69 11.31
C VAL A 369 3.56 -12.82 11.33
N GLN A 370 3.64 -13.79 10.42
CA GLN A 370 2.70 -14.92 10.37
C GLN A 370 2.82 -15.84 11.59
N GLU A 371 4.02 -15.96 12.18
CA GLU A 371 4.26 -16.73 13.41
C GLU A 371 3.53 -16.12 14.63
N TYR A 372 3.56 -14.79 14.75
CA TYR A 372 3.02 -14.08 15.92
C TYR A 372 1.60 -13.54 15.73
N ILE A 373 1.31 -12.98 14.56
CA ILE A 373 -0.02 -12.58 14.09
C ILE A 373 -0.51 -13.69 13.16
N LYS A 374 -1.04 -14.74 13.78
CA LYS A 374 -1.42 -16.00 13.13
C LYS A 374 -2.28 -15.79 11.88
N GLY A 375 -1.66 -15.96 10.71
CA GLY A 375 -2.27 -15.81 9.38
C GLY A 375 -3.54 -16.64 9.24
N ASP A 376 -3.44 -17.91 9.65
CA ASP A 376 -4.50 -18.90 9.57
C ASP A 376 -5.70 -18.64 10.49
N GLU A 377 -5.59 -17.68 11.39
CA GLU A 377 -6.66 -17.29 12.29
C GLU A 377 -7.16 -15.85 12.04
N ARG A 378 -6.58 -15.08 11.11
CA ARG A 378 -6.96 -13.68 10.82
C ARG A 378 -7.63 -13.53 9.46
N SER A 379 -8.28 -12.39 9.23
CA SER A 379 -8.86 -12.02 7.94
C SER A 379 -8.57 -10.55 7.65
N PHE A 380 -9.00 -10.06 6.50
CA PHE A 380 -8.88 -8.66 6.15
C PHE A 380 -10.11 -8.17 5.39
N THR A 381 -10.25 -6.86 5.28
CA THR A 381 -11.16 -6.25 4.32
C THR A 381 -10.53 -5.01 3.75
N ILE A 382 -10.75 -4.79 2.46
CA ILE A 382 -10.37 -3.58 1.76
C ILE A 382 -11.56 -3.03 0.98
N ILE A 383 -11.75 -1.71 1.03
CA ILE A 383 -12.78 -0.98 0.29
C ILE A 383 -12.18 0.33 -0.18
N ALA A 384 -12.57 0.84 -1.35
CA ALA A 384 -12.06 2.10 -1.86
C ALA A 384 -13.14 3.17 -2.07
N PHE A 385 -12.76 4.45 -1.88
CA PHE A 385 -13.60 5.62 -2.17
C PHE A 385 -12.83 6.70 -2.94
N PRO A 386 -13.50 7.47 -3.81
CA PRO A 386 -12.85 8.59 -4.48
C PRO A 386 -12.52 9.69 -3.48
N ILE A 387 -11.52 10.52 -3.78
CA ILE A 387 -11.19 11.75 -3.04
C ILE A 387 -11.51 13.01 -3.85
N PRO A 388 -11.55 14.21 -3.21
CA PRO A 388 -12.02 15.42 -3.88
C PRO A 388 -11.15 15.91 -5.03
N GLU A 389 -9.89 15.48 -5.12
CA GLU A 389 -9.00 15.67 -6.27
C GLU A 389 -9.56 15.07 -7.56
N PHE A 390 -10.51 14.13 -7.47
CA PHE A 390 -11.19 13.56 -8.63
C PHE A 390 -11.76 14.64 -9.56
N GLY A 391 -12.20 15.77 -9.01
CA GLY A 391 -12.65 16.96 -9.74
C GLY A 391 -14.11 17.31 -9.47
N ASP A 392 -14.75 17.95 -10.44
CA ASP A 392 -16.15 18.41 -10.34
C ASP A 392 -17.14 17.25 -10.17
N ASP A 393 -16.82 16.08 -10.74
CA ASP A 393 -17.65 14.86 -10.64
C ASP A 393 -17.43 14.08 -9.34
N PHE A 394 -16.61 14.55 -8.39
CA PHE A 394 -16.27 13.84 -7.15
C PHE A 394 -17.49 13.27 -6.41
N GLU A 395 -18.50 14.09 -6.14
CA GLU A 395 -19.68 13.65 -5.36
C GLU A 395 -20.52 12.62 -6.13
N GLN A 396 -20.59 12.77 -7.46
CA GLN A 396 -21.31 11.82 -8.29
C GLN A 396 -20.53 10.50 -8.36
N MET A 397 -19.22 10.55 -8.55
CA MET A 397 -18.36 9.38 -8.51
C MET A 397 -18.45 8.67 -7.16
N PHE A 398 -18.49 9.41 -6.04
CA PHE A 398 -18.69 8.82 -4.71
C PHE A 398 -19.99 7.99 -4.66
N LYS A 399 -21.09 8.49 -5.22
CA LYS A 399 -22.36 7.75 -5.29
C LYS A 399 -22.27 6.51 -6.19
N GLU A 400 -21.60 6.61 -7.33
CA GLU A 400 -21.39 5.47 -8.24
C GLU A 400 -20.51 4.41 -7.57
N THR A 401 -19.48 4.82 -6.82
CA THR A 401 -18.65 3.91 -6.01
C THR A 401 -19.47 3.24 -4.92
N VAL A 402 -20.38 3.96 -4.24
CA VAL A 402 -21.29 3.33 -3.29
C VAL A 402 -22.17 2.28 -3.98
N LYS A 403 -22.69 2.55 -5.18
CA LYS A 403 -23.45 1.57 -5.98
C LYS A 403 -22.60 0.33 -6.30
N ILE A 404 -21.37 0.53 -6.74
CA ILE A 404 -20.42 -0.55 -7.05
C ILE A 404 -20.07 -1.38 -5.81
N ASN A 405 -19.81 -0.73 -4.67
CA ASN A 405 -19.48 -1.39 -3.40
C ASN A 405 -20.67 -2.10 -2.74
N THR A 406 -21.88 -1.91 -3.26
CA THR A 406 -23.14 -2.47 -2.71
C THR A 406 -23.89 -3.36 -3.68
N LEU A 407 -23.23 -3.82 -4.75
CA LEU A 407 -23.80 -4.82 -5.66
C LEU A 407 -24.23 -6.08 -4.91
N ASP A 408 -25.31 -6.70 -5.37
CA ASP A 408 -25.93 -7.84 -4.69
C ASP A 408 -25.08 -9.11 -4.85
N SER A 409 -24.42 -9.52 -3.77
CA SER A 409 -23.56 -10.71 -3.73
C SER A 409 -24.31 -12.01 -4.00
N GLU A 410 -25.60 -12.11 -3.66
CA GLU A 410 -26.37 -13.33 -3.87
C GLU A 410 -26.73 -13.51 -5.35
N ILE A 411 -27.01 -12.40 -6.05
CA ILE A 411 -27.26 -12.41 -7.49
C ILE A 411 -25.95 -12.68 -8.24
N TYR A 412 -24.90 -11.91 -7.97
CA TYR A 412 -23.60 -12.08 -8.64
C TYR A 412 -23.01 -13.46 -8.38
N GLY A 413 -23.11 -13.98 -7.15
CA GLY A 413 -22.61 -15.30 -6.81
C GLY A 413 -23.23 -16.43 -7.65
N LYS A 414 -24.53 -16.35 -7.97
CA LYS A 414 -25.20 -17.31 -8.86
C LYS A 414 -24.70 -17.22 -10.30
N VAL A 415 -24.50 -16.01 -10.80
CA VAL A 415 -24.01 -15.77 -12.16
C VAL A 415 -22.55 -16.21 -12.31
N GLN A 416 -21.70 -15.86 -11.34
CA GLN A 416 -20.30 -16.28 -11.27
C GLN A 416 -20.18 -17.80 -11.14
N GLN A 417 -21.08 -18.46 -10.41
CA GLN A 417 -21.09 -19.92 -10.32
C GLN A 417 -21.29 -20.60 -11.68
N ASN A 418 -22.13 -20.06 -12.57
CA ASN A 418 -22.29 -20.59 -13.93
C ASN A 418 -20.95 -20.54 -14.71
N ILE A 419 -20.18 -19.47 -14.54
CA ILE A 419 -18.85 -19.33 -15.14
C ILE A 419 -17.89 -20.36 -14.54
N ILE A 420 -17.85 -20.48 -13.21
CA ILE A 420 -17.01 -21.47 -12.50
C ILE A 420 -17.32 -22.89 -12.96
N ASP A 421 -18.59 -23.28 -13.03
CA ASP A 421 -19.00 -24.62 -13.44
C ASP A 421 -18.60 -24.93 -14.89
N ALA A 422 -18.53 -23.93 -15.77
CA ALA A 422 -17.99 -24.09 -17.12
C ALA A 422 -16.46 -24.22 -17.13
N LEU A 423 -15.76 -23.38 -16.34
CA LEU A 423 -14.30 -23.39 -16.24
C LEU A 423 -13.75 -24.66 -15.55
N ASP A 424 -14.46 -25.21 -14.57
CA ASP A 424 -14.09 -26.45 -13.86
C ASP A 424 -14.04 -27.68 -14.78
N GLN A 425 -14.61 -27.60 -15.97
CA GLN A 425 -14.56 -28.66 -16.99
C GLN A 425 -13.31 -28.57 -17.88
N ALA A 426 -12.54 -27.47 -17.79
CA ALA A 426 -11.41 -27.20 -18.65
C ALA A 426 -10.17 -28.02 -18.26
N GLU A 427 -9.43 -28.49 -19.26
CA GLU A 427 -8.02 -28.82 -19.09
C GLU A 427 -7.17 -27.54 -19.06
N TYR A 428 -7.52 -26.59 -19.93
CA TYR A 428 -6.90 -25.28 -19.98
C TYR A 428 -7.89 -24.23 -20.49
N VAL A 429 -7.63 -22.97 -20.15
CA VAL A 429 -8.39 -21.81 -20.62
C VAL A 429 -7.56 -21.06 -21.66
N LYS A 430 -8.18 -20.69 -22.77
CA LYS A 430 -7.60 -19.78 -23.79
C LYS A 430 -8.08 -18.36 -23.53
N VAL A 431 -7.17 -17.40 -23.54
CA VAL A 431 -7.49 -15.96 -23.49
C VAL A 431 -6.84 -15.29 -24.70
N LEU A 432 -7.66 -14.69 -25.56
CA LEU A 432 -7.23 -14.02 -26.79
C LEU A 432 -7.59 -12.54 -26.76
N GLY A 433 -6.62 -11.69 -27.09
CA GLY A 433 -6.85 -10.28 -27.38
C GLY A 433 -7.50 -10.08 -28.76
N LYS A 434 -8.04 -8.89 -29.00
CA LYS A 434 -8.56 -8.46 -30.32
C LYS A 434 -7.95 -7.12 -30.74
N GLY A 435 -8.09 -6.80 -32.03
CA GLY A 435 -7.54 -5.58 -32.60
C GLY A 435 -6.01 -5.59 -32.54
N ASP A 436 -5.43 -4.54 -31.96
CA ASP A 436 -3.98 -4.42 -31.77
C ASP A 436 -3.47 -5.18 -30.53
N ASN A 437 -4.40 -5.69 -29.69
CA ASN A 437 -4.02 -6.45 -28.51
C ASN A 437 -3.49 -7.84 -28.91
N LYS A 438 -2.25 -8.15 -28.52
CA LYS A 438 -1.52 -9.38 -28.88
C LYS A 438 -1.69 -10.52 -27.87
N THR A 439 -2.58 -10.38 -26.89
CA THR A 439 -2.77 -11.38 -25.85
C THR A 439 -3.14 -12.72 -26.48
N ASN A 440 -2.41 -13.75 -26.10
CA ASN A 440 -2.66 -15.13 -26.47
C ASN A 440 -2.09 -16.00 -25.36
N MET A 441 -2.94 -16.30 -24.38
CA MET A 441 -2.58 -17.06 -23.20
C MET A 441 -3.27 -18.41 -23.21
N LYS A 442 -2.52 -19.45 -22.85
CA LYS A 442 -3.00 -20.76 -22.46
C LYS A 442 -2.78 -20.91 -20.95
N VAL A 443 -3.85 -21.10 -20.18
CA VAL A 443 -3.81 -21.21 -18.72
C VAL A 443 -4.19 -22.62 -18.30
N GLN A 444 -3.26 -23.37 -17.72
CA GLN A 444 -3.45 -24.76 -17.36
C GLN A 444 -4.19 -24.91 -16.03
N MET A 445 -5.24 -25.74 -16.01
CA MET A 445 -6.08 -25.96 -14.83
C MET A 445 -5.60 -27.13 -13.98
N HIS A 446 -5.98 -27.14 -12.69
CA HIS A 446 -5.75 -28.30 -11.84
C HIS A 446 -6.71 -29.45 -12.17
N ASP A 447 -6.25 -30.68 -11.89
CA ASP A 447 -7.10 -31.86 -12.06
C ASP A 447 -8.02 -32.01 -10.84
N LEU A 448 -9.32 -31.83 -11.05
CA LEU A 448 -10.33 -32.09 -10.04
C LEU A 448 -10.50 -33.61 -9.87
N LYS A 449 -10.23 -34.13 -8.68
CA LYS A 449 -10.41 -35.55 -8.34
C LYS A 449 -11.88 -35.86 -8.10
N ASN A 450 -12.62 -34.89 -7.54
CA ASN A 450 -14.05 -34.99 -7.32
C ASN A 450 -14.77 -33.70 -7.72
N PRO A 451 -15.15 -33.55 -9.01
CA PRO A 451 -15.80 -32.33 -9.51
C PRO A 451 -17.13 -31.95 -8.83
N LEU A 452 -17.76 -32.88 -8.08
CA LEU A 452 -18.97 -32.59 -7.29
C LEU A 452 -18.66 -31.94 -5.93
N LYS A 453 -17.40 -31.92 -5.50
CA LYS A 453 -16.96 -31.42 -4.19
C LYS A 453 -15.75 -30.50 -4.25
N GLU A 454 -15.11 -30.40 -5.41
CA GLU A 454 -13.87 -29.67 -5.62
C GLU A 454 -14.08 -28.71 -6.81
N THR A 455 -13.44 -27.55 -6.74
CA THR A 455 -13.46 -26.53 -7.80
C THR A 455 -12.06 -25.93 -7.95
N ASN A 456 -11.75 -25.48 -9.16
CA ASN A 456 -10.52 -24.75 -9.45
C ASN A 456 -10.66 -23.26 -9.16
N PHE A 457 -11.87 -22.71 -9.11
CA PHE A 457 -12.06 -21.27 -9.02
C PHE A 457 -12.74 -20.87 -7.72
N GLU A 458 -12.27 -19.76 -7.14
CA GLU A 458 -12.93 -19.07 -6.05
C GLU A 458 -13.94 -18.05 -6.59
N ASN A 459 -15.10 -17.99 -5.93
CA ASN A 459 -16.16 -17.03 -6.20
C ASN A 459 -15.94 -15.80 -5.31
N CYS A 460 -15.23 -14.79 -5.82
CA CYS A 460 -14.90 -13.59 -5.06
C CYS A 460 -16.12 -12.66 -4.97
N LEU A 461 -16.73 -12.69 -3.79
CA LEU A 461 -17.82 -11.82 -3.38
C LEU A 461 -17.29 -10.70 -2.49
N ALA A 462 -18.14 -9.76 -2.10
CA ALA A 462 -17.75 -8.59 -1.31
C ALA A 462 -17.48 -8.93 0.17
N ASP A 463 -16.67 -9.96 0.44
CA ASP A 463 -16.30 -10.44 1.78
C ASP A 463 -14.93 -9.92 2.23
N VAL A 464 -13.87 -10.05 1.44
CA VAL A 464 -12.54 -9.48 1.75
C VAL A 464 -12.17 -8.31 0.84
N ASN A 465 -12.54 -8.40 -0.43
CA ASN A 465 -12.31 -7.35 -1.43
C ASN A 465 -13.64 -6.71 -1.81
N ILE A 466 -13.79 -5.40 -1.57
CA ILE A 466 -14.99 -4.64 -1.91
C ILE A 466 -14.60 -3.58 -2.95
N PRO A 467 -15.17 -3.63 -4.17
CA PRO A 467 -16.39 -4.35 -4.56
C PRO A 467 -16.16 -5.82 -4.93
N LEU A 468 -17.27 -6.58 -4.98
CA LEU A 468 -17.31 -7.89 -5.62
C LEU A 468 -17.00 -7.80 -7.11
N GLY A 469 -16.75 -8.97 -7.71
CA GLY A 469 -16.97 -9.13 -9.14
C GLY A 469 -15.82 -9.77 -9.89
N GLU A 470 -15.34 -10.92 -9.43
CA GLU A 470 -14.47 -11.79 -10.23
C GLU A 470 -14.65 -13.26 -9.85
N VAL A 471 -14.12 -14.13 -10.69
CA VAL A 471 -13.82 -15.52 -10.35
C VAL A 471 -12.36 -15.77 -10.63
N PHE A 472 -11.62 -16.36 -9.70
CA PHE A 472 -10.15 -16.48 -9.81
C PHE A 472 -9.62 -17.84 -9.41
N THR A 473 -8.39 -18.16 -9.82
CA THR A 473 -7.69 -19.41 -9.50
C THR A 473 -6.19 -19.17 -9.37
N SER A 474 -5.50 -19.98 -8.56
CA SER A 474 -4.04 -20.15 -8.67
C SER A 474 -3.75 -21.23 -9.72
N PRO A 475 -3.39 -20.88 -10.98
CA PRO A 475 -3.29 -21.87 -12.04
C PRO A 475 -2.09 -22.82 -11.84
N LYS A 476 -2.08 -23.96 -12.55
CA LYS A 476 -0.85 -24.74 -12.70
C LYS A 476 0.13 -23.92 -13.52
N LEU A 477 1.38 -23.85 -13.09
CA LEU A 477 2.42 -23.15 -13.85
C LEU A 477 2.81 -23.98 -15.07
N LYS A 478 3.07 -25.28 -14.89
CA LYS A 478 3.48 -26.14 -16.00
C LYS A 478 2.40 -26.21 -17.08
N GLY A 479 2.78 -25.89 -18.32
CA GLY A 479 1.87 -25.84 -19.46
C GLY A 479 1.05 -24.56 -19.59
N THR A 480 1.18 -23.62 -18.64
CA THR A 480 0.68 -22.25 -18.79
C THR A 480 1.72 -21.43 -19.56
N GLU A 481 1.33 -20.83 -20.68
CA GLU A 481 2.27 -20.13 -21.57
C GLU A 481 1.54 -19.12 -22.44
N GLY A 482 2.27 -18.14 -22.96
CA GLY A 482 1.72 -17.18 -23.90
C GLY A 482 2.24 -15.76 -23.72
N ILE A 483 1.53 -14.82 -24.35
CA ILE A 483 1.79 -13.40 -24.25
C ILE A 483 0.58 -12.73 -23.59
N LEU A 484 0.83 -11.97 -22.53
CA LEU A 484 -0.11 -10.97 -22.02
C LEU A 484 0.29 -9.61 -22.58
N HIS A 485 -0.65 -8.90 -23.16
CA HIS A 485 -0.46 -7.59 -23.75
C HIS A 485 -1.57 -6.65 -23.29
N VAL A 486 -1.23 -5.46 -22.83
CA VAL A 486 -2.20 -4.43 -22.46
C VAL A 486 -1.74 -3.10 -23.04
N SER A 487 -2.59 -2.45 -23.84
CA SER A 487 -2.20 -1.22 -24.54
C SER A 487 -1.85 -0.08 -23.58
N GLN A 488 -2.56 -0.01 -22.45
CA GLN A 488 -2.32 0.94 -21.38
C GLN A 488 -2.86 0.40 -20.07
N VAL A 489 -2.06 0.46 -19.01
CA VAL A 489 -2.45 0.03 -17.66
C VAL A 489 -1.75 0.88 -16.60
N TYR A 490 -2.36 0.99 -15.42
CA TYR A 490 -1.80 1.67 -14.26
C TYR A 490 -1.54 0.64 -13.17
N LEU A 491 -0.28 0.48 -12.78
CA LEU A 491 0.16 -0.49 -11.78
C LEU A 491 0.99 0.26 -10.74
N ASN A 492 0.69 0.10 -9.45
CA ASN A 492 1.42 0.78 -8.37
C ASN A 492 1.53 2.31 -8.58
N ASP A 493 0.42 2.94 -8.97
CA ASP A 493 0.31 4.35 -9.36
C ASP A 493 1.16 4.81 -10.56
N LEU A 494 1.81 3.86 -11.25
CA LEU A 494 2.65 4.13 -12.40
C LEU A 494 1.94 3.70 -13.68
N LYS A 495 2.00 4.57 -14.69
CA LYS A 495 1.43 4.32 -16.00
C LYS A 495 2.37 3.45 -16.84
N TYR A 496 1.83 2.44 -17.50
CA TYR A 496 2.52 1.62 -18.49
C TYR A 496 1.85 1.78 -19.85
N ASN A 497 2.66 1.98 -20.89
CA ASN A 497 2.20 2.04 -22.28
C ASN A 497 2.72 0.80 -23.02
N ASP A 498 1.84 0.10 -23.74
CA ASP A 498 2.15 -1.10 -24.54
C ASP A 498 2.87 -2.19 -23.71
N LEU A 499 2.34 -2.48 -22.52
CA LEU A 499 2.93 -3.48 -21.61
C LEU A 499 2.78 -4.87 -22.22
N GLN A 500 3.90 -5.58 -22.35
CA GLN A 500 3.92 -6.96 -22.83
C GLN A 500 4.73 -7.85 -21.88
N ILE A 501 4.16 -8.98 -21.49
CA ILE A 501 4.83 -10.01 -20.69
C ILE A 501 4.68 -11.37 -21.38
N THR A 502 5.80 -12.08 -21.53
CA THR A 502 5.84 -13.42 -22.12
C THR A 502 6.06 -14.46 -21.04
N PHE A 503 5.25 -15.52 -21.06
CA PHE A 503 5.28 -16.59 -20.07
C PHE A 503 5.68 -17.92 -20.69
N GLU A 504 6.51 -18.68 -19.96
CA GLU A 504 6.87 -20.06 -20.24
C GLU A 504 6.74 -20.87 -18.94
N ASP A 505 5.96 -21.96 -18.98
CA ASP A 505 5.60 -22.75 -17.80
C ASP A 505 5.21 -21.88 -16.59
N GLY A 506 4.31 -20.92 -16.85
CA GLY A 506 3.70 -20.05 -15.87
C GLY A 506 4.65 -19.03 -15.26
N LYS A 507 5.87 -18.86 -15.79
CA LYS A 507 6.86 -17.90 -15.29
C LYS A 507 7.21 -16.88 -16.34
N ILE A 508 7.52 -15.67 -15.88
CA ILE A 508 7.97 -14.59 -16.74
C ILE A 508 9.30 -14.98 -17.40
N LYS A 509 9.29 -15.00 -18.73
CA LYS A 509 10.44 -15.25 -19.59
C LYS A 509 11.04 -13.98 -20.17
N ASP A 510 10.19 -13.03 -20.56
CA ASP A 510 10.59 -11.72 -21.06
C ASP A 510 9.47 -10.69 -20.85
N TYR A 511 9.82 -9.41 -20.84
CA TYR A 511 8.89 -8.30 -20.69
C TYR A 511 9.41 -7.04 -21.38
N THR A 512 8.49 -6.16 -21.78
CA THR A 512 8.81 -4.83 -22.31
C THR A 512 7.61 -3.87 -22.18
N CYS A 513 7.85 -2.58 -22.35
CA CYS A 513 6.85 -1.53 -22.49
C CYS A 513 7.40 -0.40 -23.38
N LYS A 514 6.63 0.67 -23.57
CA LYS A 514 6.98 1.84 -24.40
C LYS A 514 6.85 3.15 -23.62
N ASN A 515 7.33 3.17 -22.38
CA ASN A 515 7.34 4.35 -21.53
C ASN A 515 8.51 5.30 -21.83
N PHE A 516 9.64 4.75 -22.29
CA PHE A 516 10.89 5.44 -22.56
C PHE A 516 11.38 5.14 -23.97
N ASP A 517 12.31 5.97 -24.46
CA ASP A 517 12.87 5.87 -25.81
C ASP A 517 13.74 4.61 -26.00
N THR A 518 14.32 4.07 -24.92
CA THR A 518 15.21 2.92 -24.98
C THR A 518 14.60 1.67 -24.35
N GLU A 519 14.86 0.51 -24.97
CA GLU A 519 14.42 -0.80 -24.45
C GLU A 519 14.98 -1.09 -23.05
N GLU A 520 16.22 -0.67 -22.79
CA GLU A 520 16.87 -0.87 -21.49
C GLU A 520 16.14 -0.14 -20.36
N GLU A 521 15.70 1.11 -20.60
CA GLU A 521 14.93 1.88 -19.63
C GLU A 521 13.52 1.29 -19.41
N ASN A 522 12.86 0.84 -20.47
CA ASN A 522 11.56 0.16 -20.39
C ASN A 522 11.65 -1.12 -19.55
N LYS A 523 12.65 -1.98 -19.82
CA LYS A 523 12.87 -3.19 -19.02
C LYS A 523 13.24 -2.86 -17.58
N LYS A 524 14.10 -1.87 -17.34
CA LYS A 524 14.46 -1.45 -15.99
C LYS A 524 13.24 -0.96 -15.21
N PHE A 525 12.34 -0.23 -15.85
CA PHE A 525 11.10 0.25 -15.24
C PHE A 525 10.18 -0.90 -14.78
N ILE A 526 10.00 -1.93 -15.60
CA ILE A 526 9.25 -3.13 -15.23
C ILE A 526 9.99 -3.92 -14.15
N LYS A 527 11.31 -4.10 -14.27
CA LYS A 527 12.12 -4.82 -13.28
C LYS A 527 11.99 -4.23 -11.88
N GLN A 528 11.96 -2.90 -11.78
CA GLN A 528 11.91 -2.22 -10.49
C GLN A 528 10.51 -2.20 -9.88
N ASN A 529 9.47 -2.01 -10.70
CA ASN A 529 8.14 -1.64 -10.20
C ASN A 529 7.07 -2.75 -10.35
N VAL A 530 7.30 -3.75 -11.20
CA VAL A 530 6.43 -4.93 -11.36
C VAL A 530 7.13 -6.19 -10.87
N MET A 531 8.43 -6.35 -11.19
CA MET A 531 9.20 -7.52 -10.77
C MET A 531 9.76 -7.39 -9.35
N PHE A 532 9.69 -6.20 -8.74
CA PHE A 532 10.31 -5.90 -7.43
C PHE A 532 11.78 -6.36 -7.34
N ASN A 533 12.51 -6.21 -8.44
CA ASN A 533 13.89 -6.65 -8.66
C ASN A 533 14.14 -8.17 -8.61
N HIS A 534 13.08 -8.99 -8.63
CA HIS A 534 13.21 -10.44 -8.83
C HIS A 534 13.61 -10.76 -10.28
N GLU A 535 14.36 -11.84 -10.46
CA GLU A 535 14.79 -12.28 -11.79
C GLU A 535 13.65 -12.86 -12.64
N THR A 536 12.66 -13.48 -11.99
CA THR A 536 11.44 -13.98 -12.60
C THR A 536 10.35 -14.08 -11.53
N LEU A 537 9.08 -13.96 -11.95
CA LEU A 537 7.92 -14.18 -11.10
C LEU A 537 7.01 -15.24 -11.75
N PRO A 538 6.32 -16.09 -10.96
CA PRO A 538 5.28 -16.96 -11.46
C PRO A 538 3.96 -16.20 -11.65
N ILE A 539 3.03 -16.78 -12.41
CA ILE A 539 1.62 -16.40 -12.37
C ILE A 539 1.05 -16.89 -11.05
N GLY A 540 0.74 -15.95 -10.17
CA GLY A 540 0.09 -16.21 -8.89
C GLY A 540 -1.40 -16.46 -9.06
N GLU A 541 -2.01 -15.81 -10.05
CA GLU A 541 -3.45 -15.81 -10.27
C GLU A 541 -3.83 -15.66 -11.74
N PHE A 542 -4.91 -16.32 -12.12
CA PHE A 542 -5.71 -16.00 -13.30
C PHE A 542 -7.16 -15.78 -12.89
N ALA A 543 -7.76 -14.69 -13.35
CA ALA A 543 -9.11 -14.32 -13.00
C ALA A 543 -9.91 -13.74 -14.17
N ILE A 544 -11.23 -13.80 -14.03
CA ILE A 544 -12.20 -13.17 -14.93
C ILE A 544 -13.02 -12.18 -14.10
N GLY A 545 -12.73 -10.89 -14.26
CA GLY A 545 -13.58 -9.82 -13.77
C GLY A 545 -14.99 -9.93 -14.38
N THR A 546 -16.00 -9.64 -13.57
CA THR A 546 -17.44 -9.73 -13.88
C THR A 546 -18.19 -8.45 -13.53
N ASN A 547 -17.52 -7.43 -12.98
CA ASN A 547 -18.13 -6.17 -12.59
C ASN A 547 -18.21 -5.21 -13.79
N THR A 548 -19.09 -5.53 -14.73
CA THR A 548 -19.37 -4.67 -15.89
C THR A 548 -20.01 -3.34 -15.50
N THR A 549 -20.68 -3.25 -14.34
CA THR A 549 -21.14 -1.97 -13.77
C THR A 549 -19.97 -1.04 -13.49
N ALA A 550 -18.93 -1.53 -12.80
CA ALA A 550 -17.72 -0.76 -12.55
C ALA A 550 -17.01 -0.37 -13.86
N TYR A 551 -16.93 -1.29 -14.82
CA TYR A 551 -16.36 -1.01 -16.14
C TYR A 551 -17.09 0.15 -16.84
N MET A 552 -18.42 0.14 -16.84
CA MET A 552 -19.22 1.16 -17.51
C MET A 552 -19.19 2.50 -16.78
N VAL A 553 -19.14 2.50 -15.44
CA VAL A 553 -18.86 3.72 -14.67
C VAL A 553 -17.49 4.27 -15.04
N ALA A 554 -16.45 3.46 -15.04
CA ALA A 554 -15.09 3.88 -15.41
C ALA A 554 -15.03 4.48 -16.82
N LYS A 555 -15.76 3.89 -17.77
CA LYS A 555 -15.89 4.37 -19.14
C LYS A 555 -16.66 5.68 -19.24
N LYS A 556 -17.80 5.79 -18.54
CA LYS A 556 -18.67 6.99 -18.53
C LYS A 556 -17.93 8.23 -18.05
N TYR A 557 -17.11 8.10 -16.99
CA TYR A 557 -16.33 9.23 -16.46
C TYR A 557 -14.91 9.30 -17.04
N HIS A 558 -14.52 8.38 -17.92
CA HIS A 558 -13.16 8.28 -18.49
C HIS A 558 -12.07 8.25 -17.41
N VAL A 559 -12.22 7.36 -16.41
CA VAL A 559 -11.44 7.39 -15.15
C VAL A 559 -10.76 6.08 -14.81
N VAL A 560 -10.64 5.14 -15.75
CA VAL A 560 -9.93 3.86 -15.51
C VAL A 560 -8.55 4.10 -14.88
N TYR A 561 -7.83 5.13 -15.33
CA TYR A 561 -6.51 5.52 -14.82
C TYR A 561 -6.48 6.15 -13.42
N LYS A 562 -7.66 6.50 -12.87
CA LYS A 562 -7.81 7.05 -11.53
C LYS A 562 -8.33 6.02 -10.53
N LEU A 563 -8.73 4.83 -10.99
CA LEU A 563 -9.27 3.78 -10.14
C LEU A 563 -8.13 2.96 -9.51
N PRO A 564 -8.31 2.47 -8.28
CA PRO A 564 -7.34 1.58 -7.65
C PRO A 564 -7.43 0.20 -8.28
N ILE A 565 -6.35 -0.59 -8.15
CA ILE A 565 -6.30 -1.94 -8.73
C ILE A 565 -7.45 -2.82 -8.23
N LEU A 566 -7.83 -2.67 -6.96
CA LEU A 566 -8.98 -3.29 -6.31
C LEU A 566 -10.29 -3.18 -7.12
N ILE A 567 -10.52 -2.08 -7.83
CA ILE A 567 -11.69 -1.90 -8.69
C ILE A 567 -11.39 -2.35 -10.11
N VAL A 568 -10.20 -2.02 -10.63
CA VAL A 568 -9.80 -2.31 -12.01
C VAL A 568 -9.78 -3.82 -12.29
N GLU A 569 -9.28 -4.64 -11.36
CA GLU A 569 -9.22 -6.11 -11.49
C GLU A 569 -10.60 -6.75 -11.70
N LYS A 570 -11.64 -6.15 -11.12
CA LYS A 570 -13.03 -6.62 -11.28
C LYS A 570 -13.63 -6.32 -12.66
N MET A 571 -12.96 -5.51 -13.48
CA MET A 571 -13.48 -4.95 -14.74
C MET A 571 -12.98 -5.65 -16.01
N GLY A 572 -12.35 -6.82 -15.90
CA GLY A 572 -11.88 -7.59 -17.05
C GLY A 572 -11.07 -8.82 -16.62
N PRO A 573 -10.64 -9.67 -17.56
CA PRO A 573 -9.70 -10.73 -17.22
C PRO A 573 -8.36 -10.14 -16.81
N HIS A 574 -7.75 -10.73 -15.80
CA HIS A 574 -6.45 -10.30 -15.31
C HIS A 574 -5.58 -11.48 -14.91
N PHE A 575 -4.29 -11.18 -14.83
CA PHE A 575 -3.26 -12.11 -14.38
C PHE A 575 -2.43 -11.41 -13.33
N ALA A 576 -2.26 -12.05 -12.17
CA ALA A 576 -1.33 -11.58 -11.17
C ALA A 576 0.04 -12.23 -11.36
N VAL A 577 1.09 -11.40 -11.35
CA VAL A 577 2.48 -11.89 -11.27
C VAL A 577 2.98 -11.77 -9.84
N GLY A 578 3.60 -12.84 -9.33
CA GLY A 578 4.06 -12.94 -7.95
C GLY A 578 3.43 -14.09 -7.16
N ASP A 579 3.17 -13.87 -5.89
CA ASP A 579 2.62 -14.85 -4.95
C ASP A 579 1.17 -15.19 -5.29
N THR A 580 0.71 -16.37 -4.88
CA THR A 580 -0.72 -16.72 -5.02
C THR A 580 -1.60 -15.88 -4.10
N CYS A 581 -2.88 -15.72 -4.43
CA CYS A 581 -3.86 -15.07 -3.55
C CYS A 581 -4.03 -15.77 -2.18
N TYR A 582 -3.55 -17.00 -2.08
CA TYR A 582 -3.52 -17.80 -0.85
C TYR A 582 -2.17 -17.79 -0.16
N SER A 583 -1.29 -16.82 -0.42
CA SER A 583 0.03 -16.75 0.20
C SER A 583 -0.05 -16.90 1.73
N PHE A 584 0.62 -17.93 2.28
CA PHE A 584 0.57 -18.36 3.69
C PHE A 584 -0.74 -19.01 4.16
N GLU A 585 -1.73 -19.15 3.29
CA GLU A 585 -3.04 -19.73 3.53
C GLU A 585 -3.34 -20.94 2.62
N GLU A 586 -2.38 -21.42 1.82
CA GLU A 586 -2.60 -22.49 0.83
C GLU A 586 -3.08 -23.81 1.44
N ASP A 587 -2.68 -24.06 2.70
CA ASP A 587 -3.05 -25.26 3.46
C ASP A 587 -4.40 -25.11 4.21
N ILE A 588 -5.02 -23.92 4.18
CA ILE A 588 -6.33 -23.65 4.77
C ILE A 588 -7.41 -24.04 3.78
N LYS A 589 -8.40 -24.81 4.25
CA LYS A 589 -9.54 -25.18 3.41
C LYS A 589 -10.51 -24.02 3.28
N THR A 590 -10.67 -23.55 2.05
CA THR A 590 -11.63 -22.55 1.61
C THR A 590 -12.70 -23.21 0.75
N TYR A 591 -13.92 -22.67 0.83
CA TYR A 591 -15.10 -23.22 0.17
C TYR A 591 -15.88 -22.10 -0.51
N ASN A 592 -16.36 -22.38 -1.72
CA ASN A 592 -17.31 -21.50 -2.38
C ASN A 592 -18.70 -21.58 -1.72
N PRO A 593 -19.59 -20.61 -1.98
CA PRO A 593 -20.98 -20.64 -1.50
C PRO A 593 -21.77 -21.90 -1.88
N ASP A 594 -21.39 -22.58 -2.97
CA ASP A 594 -21.98 -23.86 -3.40
C ASP A 594 -21.52 -25.07 -2.55
N GLY A 595 -20.54 -24.87 -1.66
CA GLY A 595 -19.96 -25.87 -0.77
C GLY A 595 -18.82 -26.69 -1.38
N LYS A 596 -18.36 -26.40 -2.61
CA LYS A 596 -17.16 -27.04 -3.17
C LYS A 596 -15.89 -26.49 -2.53
N GLU A 597 -14.96 -27.37 -2.20
CA GLU A 597 -13.62 -27.01 -1.74
C GLU A 597 -12.82 -26.45 -2.91
N ILE A 598 -12.23 -25.27 -2.74
CA ILE A 598 -11.34 -24.70 -3.75
C ILE A 598 -10.01 -25.42 -3.63
N VAL A 599 -9.60 -26.21 -4.64
CA VAL A 599 -8.38 -27.03 -4.55
C VAL A 599 -7.16 -26.33 -5.17
N ALA A 600 -7.40 -25.36 -6.05
CA ALA A 600 -6.36 -24.61 -6.75
C ALA A 600 -5.85 -23.43 -5.91
N ARG A 601 -5.35 -23.73 -4.69
CA ARG A 601 -4.76 -22.73 -3.80
C ARG A 601 -3.25 -22.59 -3.98
N GLU A 602 -2.57 -23.68 -4.30
CA GLU A 602 -1.11 -23.71 -4.49
C GLU A 602 -0.73 -23.95 -5.96
N ASN A 603 0.48 -23.51 -6.31
CA ASN A 603 1.12 -23.82 -7.59
C ASN A 603 2.52 -24.40 -7.35
N GLU A 604 3.25 -24.74 -8.41
CA GLU A 604 4.55 -25.40 -8.31
C GLU A 604 5.61 -24.58 -7.57
N VAL A 605 5.46 -23.25 -7.52
CA VAL A 605 6.36 -22.36 -6.78
C VAL A 605 5.91 -22.20 -5.33
N SER A 606 4.63 -21.90 -5.06
CA SER A 606 4.16 -21.77 -3.67
C SER A 606 4.21 -23.10 -2.90
N ALA A 607 4.15 -24.25 -3.60
CA ALA A 607 4.40 -25.57 -3.02
C ALA A 607 5.81 -25.74 -2.43
N LEU A 608 6.79 -24.92 -2.87
CA LEU A 608 8.13 -24.92 -2.29
C LEU A 608 8.13 -24.50 -0.82
N ARG A 609 7.06 -23.90 -0.27
CA ARG A 609 6.96 -23.57 1.16
C ARG A 609 7.15 -24.79 2.07
N LYS A 610 6.78 -25.97 1.56
CA LYS A 610 6.92 -27.25 2.25
C LYS A 610 8.39 -27.71 2.36
N THR A 611 9.31 -27.14 1.57
CA THR A 611 10.73 -27.53 1.53
C THR A 611 11.70 -26.36 1.77
N ASP A 612 11.47 -25.19 1.17
CA ASP A 612 12.22 -23.94 1.34
C ASP A 612 11.30 -22.73 1.12
N ILE A 613 10.78 -22.18 2.21
CA ILE A 613 9.84 -21.04 2.22
C ILE A 613 10.36 -19.80 1.48
N ARG A 614 11.68 -19.60 1.46
CA ARG A 614 12.32 -18.45 0.79
C ARG A 614 12.22 -18.50 -0.73
N LYS A 615 11.86 -19.66 -1.30
CA LYS A 615 11.65 -19.85 -2.73
C LYS A 615 10.17 -19.86 -3.12
N ALA A 616 9.28 -19.81 -2.13
CA ALA A 616 7.84 -19.91 -2.32
C ALA A 616 7.16 -18.54 -2.40
N TYR A 617 7.70 -17.56 -1.66
CA TYR A 617 7.11 -16.23 -1.52
C TYR A 617 8.08 -15.11 -1.93
N PHE A 618 7.62 -14.26 -2.84
CA PHE A 618 8.33 -13.12 -3.40
C PHE A 618 7.93 -11.81 -2.72
N GLY A 619 6.84 -11.80 -1.94
CA GLY A 619 6.35 -10.62 -1.23
C GLY A 619 5.70 -9.59 -2.15
N CYS A 620 5.20 -10.03 -3.30
CA CYS A 620 4.50 -9.19 -4.27
C CYS A 620 3.38 -9.98 -4.96
N HIS A 621 2.35 -9.28 -5.39
CA HIS A 621 1.23 -9.77 -6.18
C HIS A 621 0.74 -8.56 -6.99
N THR A 622 0.90 -8.59 -8.31
CA THR A 622 0.56 -7.45 -9.18
C THR A 622 -0.40 -7.87 -10.27
N ASP A 623 -1.64 -7.41 -10.15
CA ASP A 623 -2.72 -7.67 -11.10
C ASP A 623 -2.58 -6.83 -12.36
N ILE A 624 -2.59 -7.50 -13.50
CA ILE A 624 -2.51 -6.86 -14.82
C ILE A 624 -3.80 -7.16 -15.55
N THR A 625 -4.69 -6.17 -15.57
CA THR A 625 -6.04 -6.31 -16.14
C THR A 625 -6.07 -5.90 -17.60
N MET A 626 -6.68 -6.75 -18.43
CA MET A 626 -6.98 -6.45 -19.82
C MET A 626 -8.41 -5.87 -19.93
N PRO A 627 -8.60 -4.71 -20.58
CA PRO A 627 -9.92 -4.14 -20.82
C PRO A 627 -10.82 -5.04 -21.67
N TYR A 628 -12.14 -5.05 -21.42
CA TYR A 628 -13.11 -5.83 -22.23
C TYR A 628 -13.13 -5.45 -23.71
N ASP A 629 -12.85 -4.19 -24.05
CA ASP A 629 -12.77 -3.70 -25.43
C ASP A 629 -11.49 -4.13 -26.16
N GLU A 630 -10.51 -4.67 -25.44
CA GLU A 630 -9.32 -5.34 -26.01
C GLU A 630 -9.43 -6.87 -25.97
N LEU A 631 -10.45 -7.42 -25.30
CA LEU A 631 -10.67 -8.85 -25.18
C LEU A 631 -11.42 -9.41 -26.38
N GLY A 632 -10.80 -10.39 -27.05
CA GLY A 632 -11.39 -11.16 -28.15
C GLY A 632 -12.17 -12.36 -27.66
N GLU A 633 -11.56 -13.23 -26.85
CA GLU A 633 -12.18 -14.49 -26.45
C GLU A 633 -11.64 -15.01 -25.11
N ILE A 634 -12.54 -15.57 -24.28
CA ILE A 634 -12.17 -16.48 -23.19
C ILE A 634 -12.93 -17.78 -23.39
N THR A 635 -12.19 -18.88 -23.54
CA THR A 635 -12.76 -20.19 -23.85
C THR A 635 -12.14 -21.28 -22.98
N ALA A 636 -13.00 -22.02 -22.28
CA ALA A 636 -12.64 -23.23 -21.56
C ALA A 636 -12.50 -24.40 -22.55
N VAL A 637 -11.33 -25.02 -22.61
CA VAL A 637 -11.07 -26.16 -23.50
C VAL A 637 -10.98 -27.44 -22.66
N ARG A 638 -11.87 -28.39 -22.93
CA ARG A 638 -11.92 -29.68 -22.24
C ARG A 638 -10.84 -30.64 -22.75
N LYS A 639 -10.62 -31.72 -21.99
CA LYS A 639 -9.66 -32.80 -22.33
C LYS A 639 -9.93 -33.49 -23.68
N ASP A 640 -11.18 -33.49 -24.14
CA ASP A 640 -11.58 -34.05 -25.44
C ASP A 640 -11.45 -33.04 -26.60
N GLY A 641 -11.01 -31.82 -26.31
CA GLY A 641 -10.89 -30.72 -27.27
C GLY A 641 -12.18 -29.96 -27.53
N SER A 642 -13.31 -30.32 -26.89
CA SER A 642 -14.53 -29.51 -26.96
C SER A 642 -14.35 -28.19 -26.19
N GLU A 643 -15.01 -27.14 -26.67
CA GLU A 643 -14.83 -25.77 -26.21
C GLU A 643 -16.13 -25.20 -25.63
N ILE A 644 -16.03 -24.45 -24.53
CA ILE A 644 -17.10 -23.63 -23.96
C ILE A 644 -16.63 -22.19 -23.94
N THR A 645 -17.21 -21.35 -24.79
CA THR A 645 -16.89 -19.91 -24.82
C THR A 645 -17.62 -19.19 -23.69
N ILE A 646 -16.85 -18.49 -22.86
CA ILE A 646 -17.36 -17.70 -21.73
C ILE A 646 -17.60 -16.26 -22.19
N ILE A 647 -16.58 -15.68 -22.84
CA ILE A 647 -16.62 -14.32 -23.37
C ILE A 647 -16.23 -14.34 -24.84
N LYS A 648 -16.96 -13.58 -25.66
CA LYS A 648 -16.63 -13.33 -27.06
C LYS A 648 -16.82 -11.86 -27.39
N ASP A 649 -15.82 -11.29 -28.05
CA ASP A 649 -15.75 -9.88 -28.46
C ASP A 649 -16.01 -8.90 -27.29
N GLY A 650 -15.59 -9.26 -26.08
CA GLY A 650 -15.78 -8.45 -24.86
C GLY A 650 -17.15 -8.57 -24.20
N ARG A 651 -18.00 -9.52 -24.63
CA ARG A 651 -19.32 -9.79 -24.03
C ARG A 651 -19.42 -11.20 -23.49
N PHE A 652 -20.14 -11.37 -22.39
CA PHE A 652 -20.43 -12.69 -21.84
C PHE A 652 -21.43 -13.42 -22.74
N VAL A 653 -21.10 -14.63 -23.21
CA VAL A 653 -21.94 -15.42 -24.14
C VAL A 653 -22.38 -16.77 -23.56
N LEU A 654 -21.91 -17.09 -22.36
CA LEU A 654 -22.32 -18.29 -21.63
C LEU A 654 -23.76 -18.14 -21.12
N GLU A 655 -24.57 -19.19 -21.25
CA GLU A 655 -25.92 -19.21 -20.69
C GLU A 655 -25.91 -18.94 -19.17
N GLY A 656 -26.80 -18.07 -18.70
CA GLY A 656 -26.87 -17.70 -17.29
C GLY A 656 -25.92 -16.57 -16.88
N THR A 657 -25.31 -15.88 -17.84
CA THR A 657 -24.45 -14.70 -17.64
C THR A 657 -25.01 -13.41 -18.23
N GLU A 658 -26.26 -13.44 -18.69
CA GLU A 658 -26.91 -12.33 -19.40
C GLU A 658 -26.91 -11.04 -18.59
N LEU A 659 -27.13 -11.15 -17.27
CA LEU A 659 -27.10 -10.03 -16.33
C LEU A 659 -25.80 -9.21 -16.43
N LEU A 660 -24.65 -9.85 -16.67
CA LEU A 660 -23.37 -9.16 -16.76
C LEU A 660 -23.30 -8.27 -18.00
N ASN A 661 -24.12 -8.51 -19.02
CA ASN A 661 -24.14 -7.66 -20.21
C ASN A 661 -25.09 -6.47 -20.08
N GLU A 662 -26.03 -6.45 -19.13
CA GLU A 662 -27.00 -5.35 -18.99
C GLU A 662 -26.32 -3.98 -18.86
N PRO A 663 -25.28 -3.79 -18.02
CA PRO A 663 -24.58 -2.50 -17.96
C PRO A 663 -23.93 -2.11 -19.30
N LEU A 664 -23.47 -3.09 -20.08
CA LEU A 664 -22.80 -2.86 -21.38
C LEU A 664 -23.78 -2.42 -22.49
N GLU A 665 -25.08 -2.44 -22.23
CA GLU A 665 -26.14 -1.99 -23.15
C GLU A 665 -26.57 -0.54 -22.88
N GLU A 666 -26.17 0.06 -21.75
CA GLU A 666 -26.59 1.42 -21.34
C GLU A 666 -25.89 2.57 -22.11
N ILE A 667 -25.24 2.31 -23.26
CA ILE A 667 -24.58 3.34 -24.11
C ILE A 667 -24.99 3.23 -25.57
#